data_AF-A0A4R4F5I5-F1
#
_entry.id   AF-A0A4R4F5I5-F1
#
_cell.length_a   1.000
_cell.length_b   1.000
_cell.length_c   1.000
_cell.angle_alpha   90.00
_cell.angle_beta   90.00
_cell.angle_gamma   90.00
#
_symmetry.space_group_name_H-M   'P 1'
#
loop_
_entity.id
_entity.type
_entity.pdbx_description
1 polymer ?
#
loop_
_entity_poly.entity_id
_entity_poly.type
_entity_poly.pdbx_seq_one_letter_code
_entity_poly.pdbx_strand_id
1 'polypeptide(L)'
;MSLLPRWTRLSGLEPLQITPETNFVNVGERTNVTGSAQFKKLILEGRLDEAVVVARQQVENGAQVIDVNMDEGLLDSAKAMVDFLNLIAAEPDIARVPVMVDSSSFRVIEAGLKCLQGKGIVNSISLKEGEEEFLRQARLVRRYGAAVVVMAFDEQGQADTVERKVEICSRAYGLLTDKIGFPPEDIIFDPNVFAIATGIEEHDGYAVAFIEAVRELKRRFPHSHVSGGVSNVSFSFRGNEPVRQAIHVVFLYHAIGAGMDMGIVNAGALPLYDDLDPELRERVEDVVLNRRRDATERLLKIADRYRGRKGEKRAEDLRWRDRPVRERLTHALVHGIDAWIEADVEEARVQATRPLDVIEGPLMDGMNVVGDLFGAGKMFLPQVVKSARVMKKAVAYLLPFIEAEKRRTGDTGRSNGKIVLATVKGDVHDIGKNIVGVVLACNNFEVIDLGVMVPAQVILDRAKAENADLVGLSGLITPSLEEMSHVAREMERQGLRMPLLIGGATTSRAHTALRIDPHYRAPTVWVKDASRAVGVAQSLISMELREPFVAANEADYAEIRERHRNRGDGKRLVSLQKARGQRFDGGWQDYEPPAPRQPGLHVFEDYPLAELVEMIDWTPFFNTWELAGRFPAILDDAVVGAQARELYRDARAMLDRIVAERWLSAKGVLGLWPAHAEGDDVVVQAGADAATLHFLRQQVDKPVDRPDFCLADFIAPRDSGRQDWIGAFAVTAGLGIERHVARFEAAHDDYNAILLKALADRLAEAFAERLHQRVRREFWGYAADEALDNEALIAERYRGIRPAPGYPACPDHSEKATLFRLLDAQRHAGVELTESFAMYPAAAVSGYYFSHPRSQYFVVGRVSKEQVQDYARRKGVDVAQVERWLASNLDYDPE
;
A
#
# COMPACT_ATOMS: atom_id res chain seq x y z
N MET A 1 -34.32 30.17 5.59
CA MET A 1 -33.50 29.02 6.04
C MET A 1 -34.12 27.77 5.45
N SER A 2 -33.53 27.17 4.42
CA SER A 2 -34.02 25.89 3.90
C SER A 2 -33.88 24.85 5.00
N LEU A 3 -34.98 24.21 5.40
CA LEU A 3 -34.95 23.09 6.33
C LEU A 3 -34.12 21.98 5.71
N LEU A 4 -32.92 21.75 6.24
CA LEU A 4 -32.08 20.63 5.83
C LEU A 4 -32.86 19.32 6.04
N PRO A 5 -32.72 18.32 5.15
CA PRO A 5 -33.30 17.00 5.35
C PRO A 5 -32.90 16.40 6.72
N ARG A 6 -33.85 15.75 7.40
CA ARG A 6 -33.62 15.01 8.65
C ARG A 6 -32.92 13.69 8.35
N TRP A 7 -31.60 13.72 8.42
CA TRP A 7 -30.71 12.58 8.22
C TRP A 7 -29.74 12.49 9.38
N THR A 8 -29.38 11.27 9.74
CA THR A 8 -28.35 10.98 10.73
C THR A 8 -27.01 11.43 10.19
N ARG A 9 -26.35 12.30 10.96
CA ARG A 9 -25.02 12.83 10.64
C ARG A 9 -24.12 12.42 11.78
N LEU A 10 -23.16 11.56 11.49
CA LEU A 10 -22.09 11.14 12.37
C LEU A 10 -20.78 11.74 11.86
N SER A 11 -19.72 11.74 12.67
CA SER A 11 -18.40 12.12 12.17
C SER A 11 -17.27 11.52 12.97
N GLY A 12 -16.22 11.11 12.26
CA GLY A 12 -14.86 11.14 12.77
C GLY A 12 -14.25 12.51 12.45
N LEU A 13 -13.10 12.52 11.79
CA LEU A 13 -12.55 13.69 11.08
C LEU A 13 -13.28 13.96 9.76
N GLU A 14 -13.90 12.93 9.17
CA GLU A 14 -14.75 13.06 7.98
C GLU A 14 -16.24 12.89 8.37
N PRO A 15 -17.16 13.60 7.70
CA PRO A 15 -18.59 13.44 7.95
C PRO A 15 -19.12 12.14 7.34
N LEU A 16 -19.90 11.38 8.12
CA LEU A 16 -20.70 10.26 7.65
C LEU A 16 -22.18 10.66 7.71
N GLN A 17 -22.80 10.80 6.55
CA GLN A 17 -24.23 11.12 6.45
C GLN A 17 -25.00 9.89 5.98
N ILE A 18 -25.91 9.39 6.83
CA ILE A 18 -26.75 8.24 6.50
C ILE A 18 -28.00 8.75 5.79
N THR A 19 -28.07 8.47 4.49
CA THR A 19 -29.19 8.85 3.61
C THR A 19 -29.95 7.59 3.17
N PRO A 20 -31.14 7.72 2.56
CA PRO A 20 -31.85 6.58 1.99
C PRO A 20 -31.01 5.78 0.98
N GLU A 21 -30.04 6.40 0.31
CA GLU A 21 -29.14 5.77 -0.67
C GLU A 21 -27.95 5.03 -0.03
N THR A 22 -27.66 5.24 1.27
CA THR A 22 -26.56 4.56 1.99
C THR A 22 -26.79 3.03 2.08
N ASN A 23 -28.05 2.58 1.93
CA ASN A 23 -28.51 1.19 1.97
C ASN A 23 -28.25 0.46 3.31
N PHE A 24 -26.98 0.26 3.70
CA PHE A 24 -26.59 -0.41 4.93
C PHE A 24 -25.28 0.16 5.50
N VAL A 25 -25.21 0.35 6.81
CA VAL A 25 -24.01 0.84 7.51
C VAL A 25 -23.31 -0.30 8.24
N ASN A 26 -22.09 -0.62 7.80
CA ASN A 26 -21.23 -1.61 8.45
C ASN A 26 -20.56 -1.03 9.70
N VAL A 27 -20.85 -1.61 10.86
CA VAL A 27 -20.18 -1.31 12.13
C VAL A 27 -19.17 -2.43 12.43
N GLY A 28 -17.89 -2.11 12.52
CA GLY A 28 -16.83 -3.10 12.70
C GLY A 28 -16.79 -3.68 14.13
N GLU A 29 -16.90 -5.01 14.26
CA GLU A 29 -17.02 -5.73 15.55
C GLU A 29 -15.68 -6.17 16.22
N ARG A 30 -14.54 -6.04 15.54
CA ARG A 30 -13.26 -6.68 15.93
C ARG A 30 -12.50 -5.95 17.03
N THR A 31 -12.86 -4.70 17.33
CA THR A 31 -12.34 -3.85 18.41
C THR A 31 -13.10 -4.05 19.72
N ASN A 32 -13.49 -5.29 19.97
CA ASN A 32 -14.31 -5.68 21.12
C ASN A 32 -13.59 -6.75 21.94
N VAL A 33 -13.23 -6.43 23.20
CA VAL A 33 -12.50 -7.36 24.08
C VAL A 33 -13.34 -8.60 24.40
N THR A 34 -14.66 -8.49 24.49
CA THR A 34 -15.53 -9.64 24.74
C THR A 34 -15.78 -10.49 23.50
N GLY A 35 -15.82 -9.86 22.31
CA GLY A 35 -16.16 -10.51 21.03
C GLY A 35 -14.97 -11.02 20.20
N SER A 36 -13.77 -10.46 20.38
CA SER A 36 -12.59 -10.73 19.55
C SER A 36 -11.43 -11.28 20.39
N ALA A 37 -11.17 -12.58 20.28
CA ALA A 37 -10.08 -13.24 21.02
C ALA A 37 -8.69 -12.64 20.72
N GLN A 38 -8.47 -12.19 19.48
CA GLN A 38 -7.24 -11.51 19.08
C GLN A 38 -7.13 -10.14 19.77
N PHE A 39 -8.18 -9.33 19.71
CA PHE A 39 -8.17 -7.99 20.30
C PHE A 39 -8.05 -8.07 21.83
N LYS A 40 -8.79 -8.97 22.47
CA LYS A 40 -8.66 -9.30 23.90
C LYS A 40 -7.22 -9.58 24.30
N LYS A 41 -6.53 -10.44 23.54
CA LYS A 41 -5.13 -10.79 23.80
C LYS A 41 -4.24 -9.55 23.72
N LEU A 42 -4.39 -8.74 22.67
CA LEU A 42 -3.57 -7.54 22.48
C LEU A 42 -3.77 -6.50 23.60
N ILE A 43 -5.01 -6.26 24.00
CA ILE A 43 -5.33 -5.32 25.09
C ILE A 43 -4.80 -5.83 26.44
N LEU A 44 -5.00 -7.11 26.76
CA LEU A 44 -4.50 -7.69 28.02
C LEU A 44 -2.97 -7.76 28.08
N GLU A 45 -2.29 -7.92 26.94
CA GLU A 45 -0.82 -7.91 26.84
C GLU A 45 -0.22 -6.49 26.76
N GLY A 46 -1.05 -5.44 26.74
CA GLY A 46 -0.59 -4.05 26.61
C GLY A 46 -0.04 -3.69 25.22
N ARG A 47 -0.33 -4.49 24.20
CA ARG A 47 0.15 -4.32 22.81
C ARG A 47 -0.78 -3.40 22.02
N LEU A 48 -0.89 -2.15 22.48
CA LEU A 48 -1.85 -1.19 21.95
C LEU A 48 -1.60 -0.81 20.48
N ASP A 49 -0.35 -0.73 20.03
CA ASP A 49 -0.01 -0.43 18.63
C ASP A 49 -0.57 -1.48 17.66
N GLU A 50 -0.56 -2.75 18.04
CA GLU A 50 -1.14 -3.83 17.25
C GLU A 50 -2.68 -3.84 17.34
N ALA A 51 -3.24 -3.43 18.48
CA ALA A 51 -4.68 -3.25 18.62
C ALA A 51 -5.21 -2.12 17.71
N VAL A 52 -4.41 -1.06 17.51
CA VAL A 52 -4.70 0.02 16.55
C VAL A 52 -4.73 -0.52 15.11
N VAL A 53 -3.86 -1.46 14.75
CA VAL A 53 -3.90 -2.13 13.44
C VAL A 53 -5.22 -2.89 13.24
N VAL A 54 -5.77 -3.53 14.30
CA VAL A 54 -7.09 -4.18 14.22
C VAL A 54 -8.19 -3.16 13.92
N ALA A 55 -8.16 -1.97 14.52
CA ALA A 55 -9.10 -0.90 14.20
C ALA A 55 -8.94 -0.41 12.75
N ARG A 56 -7.70 -0.18 12.29
CA ARG A 56 -7.42 0.24 10.90
C ARG A 56 -7.92 -0.76 9.86
N GLN A 57 -7.65 -2.04 10.09
CA GLN A 57 -8.07 -3.11 9.17
C GLN A 57 -9.59 -3.13 8.97
N GLN A 58 -10.37 -2.82 10.02
CA GLN A 58 -11.83 -2.78 9.89
C GLN A 58 -12.28 -1.66 8.97
N VAL A 59 -11.68 -0.47 9.08
CA VAL A 59 -11.98 0.68 8.22
C VAL A 59 -11.56 0.41 6.78
N GLU A 60 -10.37 -0.17 6.57
CA GLU A 60 -9.88 -0.58 5.25
C GLU A 60 -10.79 -1.63 4.60
N ASN A 61 -11.35 -2.54 5.41
CA ASN A 61 -12.31 -3.56 4.98
C ASN A 61 -13.75 -3.05 4.85
N GLY A 62 -13.97 -1.73 4.88
CA GLY A 62 -15.26 -1.10 4.59
C GLY A 62 -16.17 -0.89 5.79
N ALA A 63 -15.67 -0.98 7.03
CA ALA A 63 -16.41 -0.50 8.20
C ALA A 63 -16.55 1.03 8.14
N GLN A 64 -17.80 1.51 8.19
CA GLN A 64 -18.12 2.94 8.19
C GLN A 64 -18.20 3.50 9.61
N VAL A 65 -18.33 2.63 10.62
CA VAL A 65 -18.28 2.96 12.06
C VAL A 65 -17.49 1.85 12.75
N ILE A 66 -16.75 2.19 13.82
CA ILE A 66 -15.99 1.20 14.61
C ILE A 66 -16.65 1.00 15.98
N ASP A 67 -17.01 -0.23 16.33
CA ASP A 67 -17.51 -0.60 17.67
C ASP A 67 -16.32 -0.87 18.61
N VAL A 68 -16.17 -0.07 19.66
CA VAL A 68 -15.06 -0.18 20.61
C VAL A 68 -15.62 -0.60 21.97
N ASN A 69 -15.23 -1.79 22.43
CA ASN A 69 -15.60 -2.33 23.74
C ASN A 69 -14.35 -2.81 24.51
N MET A 70 -14.23 -2.34 25.76
CA MET A 70 -13.10 -2.65 26.65
C MET A 70 -13.53 -3.36 27.94
N ASP A 71 -14.70 -4.00 27.95
CA ASP A 71 -15.23 -4.70 29.12
C ASP A 71 -14.49 -6.02 29.34
N GLU A 72 -13.82 -6.15 30.48
CA GLU A 72 -13.17 -7.38 30.92
C GLU A 72 -12.91 -7.31 32.43
N GLY A 73 -13.12 -8.41 33.15
CA GLY A 73 -13.08 -8.40 34.62
C GLY A 73 -11.69 -8.08 35.21
N LEU A 74 -10.63 -8.20 34.41
CA LEU A 74 -9.25 -7.94 34.81
C LEU A 74 -8.70 -6.58 34.33
N LEU A 75 -9.50 -5.78 33.59
CA LEU A 75 -9.10 -4.49 33.05
C LEU A 75 -9.75 -3.33 33.83
N ASP A 76 -9.03 -2.21 33.94
CA ASP A 76 -9.67 -0.91 34.17
C ASP A 76 -10.27 -0.44 32.83
N SER A 77 -11.51 -0.86 32.57
CA SER A 77 -12.19 -0.61 31.29
C SER A 77 -12.33 0.87 30.95
N ALA A 78 -12.48 1.74 31.97
CA ALA A 78 -12.58 3.19 31.73
C ALA A 78 -11.25 3.76 31.26
N LYS A 79 -10.14 3.35 31.89
CA LYS A 79 -8.81 3.76 31.46
C LYS A 79 -8.45 3.18 30.08
N ALA A 80 -8.68 1.88 29.87
CA ALA A 80 -8.39 1.21 28.60
C ALA A 80 -9.17 1.83 27.42
N MET A 81 -10.43 2.22 27.64
CA MET A 81 -11.24 2.94 26.66
C MET A 81 -10.60 4.28 26.29
N VAL A 82 -10.21 5.09 27.28
CA VAL A 82 -9.57 6.40 27.04
C VAL A 82 -8.24 6.24 26.31
N ASP A 83 -7.38 5.34 26.78
CA ASP A 83 -6.05 5.13 26.19
C ASP A 83 -6.19 4.70 24.72
N PHE A 84 -7.07 3.74 24.42
CA PHE A 84 -7.25 3.25 23.06
C PHE A 84 -7.91 4.27 22.13
N LEU A 85 -8.95 4.97 22.59
CA LEU A 85 -9.63 6.00 21.77
C LEU A 85 -8.69 7.16 21.42
N ASN A 86 -7.82 7.58 22.35
CA ASN A 86 -6.81 8.61 22.07
C ASN A 86 -5.78 8.15 21.04
N LEU A 87 -5.41 6.87 21.06
CA LEU A 87 -4.45 6.30 20.08
C LEU A 87 -5.06 6.24 18.68
N ILE A 88 -6.26 5.69 18.53
CA ILE A 88 -6.89 5.61 17.20
C ILE A 88 -7.26 7.00 16.64
N ALA A 89 -7.48 7.98 17.52
CA ALA A 89 -7.70 9.38 17.13
C ALA A 89 -6.45 10.08 16.56
N ALA A 90 -5.25 9.51 16.78
CA ALA A 90 -4.00 9.99 16.21
C ALA A 90 -3.67 9.35 14.84
N GLU A 91 -4.41 8.31 14.44
CA GLU A 91 -4.23 7.60 13.18
C GLU A 91 -5.25 8.07 12.12
N PRO A 92 -4.84 8.82 11.08
CA PRO A 92 -5.78 9.45 10.14
C PRO A 92 -6.74 8.47 9.45
N ASP A 93 -6.26 7.28 9.10
CA ASP A 93 -7.06 6.27 8.40
C ASP A 93 -8.22 5.73 9.25
N ILE A 94 -8.07 5.77 10.58
CA ILE A 94 -9.07 5.33 11.55
C ILE A 94 -9.93 6.52 12.00
N ALA A 95 -9.28 7.63 12.34
CA ALA A 95 -9.92 8.82 12.86
C ALA A 95 -10.92 9.44 11.88
N ARG A 96 -10.84 9.14 10.57
CA ARG A 96 -11.82 9.60 9.57
C ARG A 96 -13.24 9.07 9.79
N VAL A 97 -13.42 7.86 10.34
CA VAL A 97 -14.76 7.27 10.57
C VAL A 97 -15.28 7.51 12.01
N PRO A 98 -16.59 7.58 12.23
CA PRO A 98 -17.18 7.66 13.56
C PRO A 98 -16.91 6.42 14.43
N VAL A 99 -16.95 6.61 15.75
CA VAL A 99 -16.81 5.54 16.74
C VAL A 99 -18.14 5.27 17.45
N MET A 100 -18.48 4.00 17.57
CA MET A 100 -19.51 3.47 18.47
C MET A 100 -18.84 3.03 19.78
N VAL A 101 -19.12 3.74 20.86
CA VAL A 101 -18.56 3.45 22.19
C VAL A 101 -19.46 2.44 22.87
N ASP A 102 -18.93 1.24 23.13
CA ASP A 102 -19.66 0.11 23.72
C ASP A 102 -19.15 -0.25 25.12
N SER A 103 -20.07 -0.37 26.08
CA SER A 103 -19.82 -0.94 27.40
C SER A 103 -21.12 -1.22 28.16
N SER A 104 -21.09 -2.23 29.02
CA SER A 104 -22.11 -2.51 30.03
C SER A 104 -22.16 -1.46 31.15
N SER A 105 -21.11 -0.65 31.33
CA SER A 105 -21.01 0.40 32.33
C SER A 105 -21.08 1.79 31.71
N PHE A 106 -22.12 2.55 32.07
CA PHE A 106 -22.28 3.91 31.57
C PHE A 106 -21.13 4.86 31.95
N ARG A 107 -20.40 4.57 33.04
CA ARG A 107 -19.20 5.32 33.42
C ARG A 107 -18.09 5.19 32.37
N VAL A 108 -17.93 4.00 31.77
CA VAL A 108 -16.94 3.73 30.72
C VAL A 108 -17.37 4.41 29.42
N ILE A 109 -18.66 4.32 29.08
CA ILE A 109 -19.25 5.04 27.94
C ILE A 109 -18.96 6.54 28.04
N GLU A 110 -19.25 7.15 29.19
CA GLU A 110 -19.01 8.57 29.40
C GLU A 110 -17.52 8.93 29.30
N ALA A 111 -16.63 8.06 29.78
CA ALA A 111 -15.18 8.26 29.62
C ALA A 111 -14.78 8.25 28.14
N GLY A 112 -15.32 7.32 27.34
CA GLY A 112 -15.04 7.25 25.90
C GLY A 112 -15.60 8.43 25.12
N LEU A 113 -16.82 8.88 25.44
CA LEU A 113 -17.43 10.06 24.79
C LEU A 113 -16.59 11.34 24.96
N LYS A 114 -15.86 11.48 26.08
CA LYS A 114 -14.95 12.61 26.32
C LYS A 114 -13.73 12.63 25.39
N CYS A 115 -13.42 11.50 24.73
CA CYS A 115 -12.27 11.36 23.82
C CYS A 115 -12.63 11.53 22.34
N LEU A 116 -13.92 11.53 21.98
CA LEU A 116 -14.32 11.58 20.58
C LEU A 116 -14.11 12.98 19.98
N GLN A 117 -13.50 13.02 18.80
CA GLN A 117 -13.27 14.26 18.03
C GLN A 117 -14.52 14.74 17.27
N GLY A 118 -15.48 13.83 17.04
CA GLY A 118 -16.69 14.07 16.25
C GLY A 118 -17.92 13.38 16.86
N LYS A 119 -19.04 13.39 16.11
CA LYS A 119 -20.30 12.80 16.57
C LYS A 119 -20.27 11.27 16.42
N GLY A 120 -20.09 10.57 17.54
CA GLY A 120 -20.15 9.11 17.64
C GLY A 120 -21.51 8.53 18.01
N ILE A 121 -21.53 7.24 18.33
CA ILE A 121 -22.70 6.47 18.73
C ILE A 121 -22.46 5.85 20.12
N VAL A 122 -23.48 5.84 20.97
CA VAL A 122 -23.46 5.12 22.25
C VAL A 122 -24.14 3.76 22.10
N ASN A 123 -23.43 2.68 22.42
CA ASN A 123 -23.94 1.31 22.46
C ASN A 123 -23.84 0.77 23.91
N SER A 124 -24.90 0.61 24.66
CA SER A 124 -26.28 1.05 24.43
C SER A 124 -26.87 1.56 25.74
N ILE A 125 -28.08 2.12 25.68
CA ILE A 125 -28.92 2.37 26.86
C ILE A 125 -30.18 1.49 26.80
N SER A 126 -30.80 1.22 27.94
CA SER A 126 -32.00 0.37 28.03
C SER A 126 -32.85 0.74 29.24
N LEU A 127 -34.07 0.20 29.30
CA LEU A 127 -35.03 0.43 30.40
C LEU A 127 -34.83 -0.54 31.57
N LYS A 128 -33.80 -1.40 31.55
CA LYS A 128 -33.55 -2.44 32.57
C LYS A 128 -33.42 -1.89 34.01
N GLU A 129 -32.91 -0.67 34.16
CA GLU A 129 -32.70 0.04 35.43
C GLU A 129 -33.83 1.03 35.74
N GLY A 130 -34.91 1.00 34.95
CA GLY A 130 -36.06 1.88 35.06
C GLY A 130 -35.95 3.17 34.24
N GLU A 131 -37.09 3.86 34.14
CA GLU A 131 -37.24 5.07 33.31
C GLU A 131 -36.34 6.24 33.75
N GLU A 132 -36.15 6.45 35.05
CA GLU A 132 -35.37 7.59 35.55
C GLU A 132 -33.91 7.52 35.11
N GLU A 133 -33.30 6.34 35.23
CA GLU A 133 -31.90 6.11 34.85
C GLU A 133 -31.74 6.15 33.33
N PHE A 134 -32.66 5.54 32.57
CA PHE A 134 -32.69 5.64 31.11
C PHE A 134 -32.72 7.10 30.63
N LEU A 135 -33.60 7.93 31.20
CA LEU A 135 -33.68 9.36 30.88
C LEU A 135 -32.44 10.14 31.34
N ARG A 136 -31.83 9.77 32.47
CA ARG A 136 -30.56 10.38 32.93
C ARG A 136 -29.44 10.12 31.93
N GLN A 137 -29.27 8.87 31.51
CA GLN A 137 -28.28 8.45 30.53
C GLN A 137 -28.52 9.14 29.18
N ALA A 138 -29.76 9.10 28.67
CA ALA A 138 -30.12 9.74 27.40
C ALA A 138 -29.89 11.25 27.37
N ARG A 139 -30.17 11.97 28.48
CA ARG A 139 -29.83 13.41 28.59
C ARG A 139 -28.33 13.64 28.45
N LEU A 140 -27.52 12.75 29.01
CA LEU A 140 -26.07 12.87 28.93
C LEU A 140 -25.56 12.56 27.52
N VAL A 141 -26.07 11.50 26.87
CA VAL A 141 -25.75 11.19 25.47
C VAL A 141 -26.08 12.38 24.56
N ARG A 142 -27.28 12.97 24.73
CA ARG A 142 -27.69 14.17 23.99
C ARG A 142 -26.77 15.37 24.25
N ARG A 143 -26.31 15.55 25.49
CA ARG A 143 -25.39 16.63 25.87
C ARG A 143 -24.02 16.49 25.19
N TYR A 144 -23.52 15.27 25.01
CA TYR A 144 -22.30 14.99 24.23
C TYR A 144 -22.54 15.03 22.71
N GLY A 145 -23.79 15.16 22.27
CA GLY A 145 -24.15 15.25 20.85
C GLY A 145 -24.09 13.92 20.10
N ALA A 146 -24.03 12.78 20.80
CA ALA A 146 -23.92 11.45 20.17
C ALA A 146 -25.30 10.87 19.79
N ALA A 147 -25.30 9.97 18.80
CA ALA A 147 -26.45 9.09 18.54
C ALA A 147 -26.51 7.95 19.55
N VAL A 148 -27.63 7.22 19.62
CA VAL A 148 -27.85 6.23 20.68
C VAL A 148 -28.47 4.93 20.16
N VAL A 149 -27.86 3.81 20.54
CA VAL A 149 -28.44 2.47 20.42
C VAL A 149 -29.32 2.22 21.65
N VAL A 150 -30.57 1.84 21.40
CA VAL A 150 -31.58 1.51 22.41
C VAL A 150 -31.86 0.02 22.33
N MET A 151 -31.36 -0.72 23.33
CA MET A 151 -31.54 -2.16 23.41
C MET A 151 -32.94 -2.50 23.92
N ALA A 152 -33.59 -3.49 23.32
CA ALA A 152 -34.93 -3.98 23.71
C ALA A 152 -34.88 -4.80 25.02
N PHE A 153 -34.51 -4.13 26.11
CA PHE A 153 -34.39 -4.69 27.45
C PHE A 153 -35.05 -3.72 28.44
N ASP A 154 -36.12 -4.18 29.10
CA ASP A 154 -36.83 -3.43 30.13
C ASP A 154 -36.72 -4.11 31.50
N GLU A 155 -37.45 -3.61 32.48
CA GLU A 155 -37.44 -4.11 33.87
C GLU A 155 -37.89 -5.57 34.00
N GLN A 156 -38.50 -6.15 32.95
CA GLN A 156 -38.99 -7.53 32.92
C GLN A 156 -38.04 -8.49 32.18
N GLY A 157 -36.98 -7.99 31.53
CA GLY A 157 -36.02 -8.81 30.80
C GLY A 157 -35.81 -8.37 29.35
N GLN A 158 -35.00 -9.16 28.63
CA GLN A 158 -34.77 -8.96 27.20
C GLN A 158 -35.96 -9.45 26.39
N ALA A 159 -36.35 -8.70 25.35
CA ALA A 159 -37.45 -9.10 24.48
C ALA A 159 -37.03 -10.13 23.44
N ASP A 160 -37.73 -11.26 23.42
CA ASP A 160 -37.54 -12.42 22.53
C ASP A 160 -38.66 -12.56 21.48
N THR A 161 -39.89 -12.14 21.77
CA THR A 161 -41.01 -12.12 20.80
C THR A 161 -41.12 -10.81 20.02
N VAL A 162 -41.79 -10.83 18.87
CA VAL A 162 -42.03 -9.64 18.03
C VAL A 162 -42.74 -8.55 18.83
N GLU A 163 -43.79 -8.93 19.56
CA GLU A 163 -44.64 -8.01 20.31
C GLU A 163 -43.84 -7.29 21.40
N ARG A 164 -43.03 -8.04 22.17
CA ARG A 164 -42.19 -7.48 23.23
C ARG A 164 -41.09 -6.58 22.66
N LYS A 165 -40.45 -6.99 21.56
CA LYS A 165 -39.40 -6.17 20.90
C LYS A 165 -39.98 -4.82 20.47
N VAL A 166 -41.15 -4.83 19.82
CA VAL A 166 -41.82 -3.61 19.35
C VAL A 166 -42.35 -2.77 20.51
N GLU A 167 -42.91 -3.39 21.55
CA GLU A 167 -43.42 -2.71 22.76
C GLU A 167 -42.31 -1.90 23.44
N ILE A 168 -41.19 -2.55 23.78
CA ILE A 168 -40.09 -1.92 24.52
C ILE A 168 -39.47 -0.78 23.71
N CYS A 169 -39.16 -1.01 22.43
CA CYS A 169 -38.61 0.02 21.55
C CYS A 169 -39.59 1.19 21.37
N SER A 170 -40.90 0.94 21.27
CA SER A 170 -41.91 2.00 21.17
C SER A 170 -42.00 2.84 22.46
N ARG A 171 -41.96 2.18 23.63
CA ARG A 171 -41.93 2.86 24.94
C ARG A 171 -40.69 3.73 25.06
N ALA A 172 -39.51 3.19 24.73
CA ALA A 172 -38.25 3.92 24.79
C ALA A 172 -38.23 5.12 23.83
N TYR A 173 -38.72 4.94 22.60
CA TYR A 173 -38.83 6.04 21.62
C TYR A 173 -39.68 7.20 22.15
N GLY A 174 -40.88 6.92 22.67
CA GLY A 174 -41.75 7.97 23.24
C GLY A 174 -41.10 8.71 24.42
N LEU A 175 -40.36 7.99 25.28
CA LEU A 175 -39.60 8.62 26.35
C LEU A 175 -38.49 9.54 25.81
N LEU A 176 -37.75 9.10 24.79
CA LEU A 176 -36.67 9.89 24.19
C LEU A 176 -37.20 11.13 23.44
N THR A 177 -38.24 10.98 22.63
CA THR A 177 -38.76 12.09 21.82
C THR A 177 -39.58 13.07 22.65
N ASP A 178 -40.49 12.57 23.50
CA ASP A 178 -41.52 13.41 24.11
C ASP A 178 -41.04 14.07 25.40
N LYS A 179 -40.19 13.38 26.19
CA LYS A 179 -39.71 13.91 27.49
C LYS A 179 -38.42 14.72 27.38
N ILE A 180 -37.53 14.36 26.47
CA ILE A 180 -36.20 14.98 26.36
C ILE A 180 -35.89 15.55 24.98
N GLY A 181 -36.79 15.41 23.99
CA GLY A 181 -36.60 15.97 22.65
C GLY A 181 -35.36 15.43 21.94
N PHE A 182 -35.07 14.13 22.10
CA PHE A 182 -33.98 13.48 21.38
C PHE A 182 -34.33 13.43 19.88
N PRO A 183 -33.40 13.75 18.95
CA PRO A 183 -33.68 13.67 17.52
C PRO A 183 -34.04 12.24 17.10
N PRO A 184 -35.18 12.01 16.43
CA PRO A 184 -35.62 10.66 16.09
C PRO A 184 -34.69 9.96 15.09
N GLU A 185 -33.99 10.72 14.24
CA GLU A 185 -32.96 10.21 13.33
C GLU A 185 -31.74 9.63 14.08
N ASP A 186 -31.41 10.16 15.26
CA ASP A 186 -30.26 9.71 16.05
C ASP A 186 -30.57 8.52 16.99
N ILE A 187 -31.76 7.93 16.86
CA ILE A 187 -32.19 6.74 17.61
C ILE A 187 -31.98 5.50 16.74
N ILE A 188 -31.21 4.54 17.24
CA ILE A 188 -30.96 3.24 16.63
C ILE A 188 -31.55 2.17 17.54
N PHE A 189 -32.52 1.39 17.07
CA PHE A 189 -33.05 0.28 17.86
C PHE A 189 -32.14 -0.95 17.73
N ASP A 190 -31.87 -1.62 18.85
CA ASP A 190 -31.38 -2.99 18.87
C ASP A 190 -32.48 -3.91 19.44
N PRO A 191 -33.26 -4.57 18.58
CA PRO A 191 -34.31 -5.50 19.00
C PRO A 191 -33.79 -6.81 19.63
N ASN A 192 -32.49 -6.95 19.92
CA ASN A 192 -31.79 -8.15 20.36
C ASN A 192 -31.74 -9.26 19.29
N VAL A 193 -30.54 -9.51 18.77
CA VAL A 193 -30.23 -10.70 17.95
C VAL A 193 -29.87 -11.87 18.87
N PHE A 194 -30.65 -12.94 18.82
CA PHE A 194 -30.40 -14.18 19.58
C PHE A 194 -29.93 -15.33 18.68
N ALA A 195 -29.27 -16.30 19.31
CA ALA A 195 -28.74 -17.48 18.64
C ALA A 195 -29.85 -18.42 18.16
N ILE A 196 -29.74 -18.89 16.92
CA ILE A 196 -30.63 -19.90 16.33
C ILE A 196 -29.91 -21.24 16.17
N ALA A 197 -30.66 -22.29 15.83
CA ALA A 197 -30.13 -23.65 15.67
C ALA A 197 -29.35 -24.14 16.91
N THR A 198 -29.86 -23.78 18.09
CA THR A 198 -29.29 -24.18 19.39
C THR A 198 -29.71 -25.60 19.80
N GLY A 199 -30.71 -26.18 19.13
CA GLY A 199 -31.32 -27.47 19.50
C GLY A 199 -32.50 -27.35 20.48
N ILE A 200 -32.89 -26.14 20.85
CA ILE A 200 -34.06 -25.83 21.69
C ILE A 200 -35.15 -25.25 20.78
N GLU A 201 -36.33 -25.88 20.76
CA GLU A 201 -37.44 -25.55 19.82
C GLU A 201 -37.92 -24.10 20.00
N GLU A 202 -37.91 -23.59 21.24
CA GLU A 202 -38.27 -22.22 21.57
C GLU A 202 -37.34 -21.18 20.93
N HIS A 203 -36.11 -21.56 20.54
CA HIS A 203 -35.13 -20.66 19.94
C HIS A 203 -35.21 -20.59 18.41
N ASP A 204 -35.93 -21.51 17.76
CA ASP A 204 -35.99 -21.59 16.30
C ASP A 204 -36.67 -20.36 15.68
N GLY A 205 -37.55 -19.69 16.43
CA GLY A 205 -38.26 -18.49 15.99
C GLY A 205 -37.48 -17.17 16.13
N TYR A 206 -36.31 -17.15 16.76
CA TYR A 206 -35.66 -15.89 17.16
C TYR A 206 -35.23 -15.00 15.99
N ALA A 207 -34.68 -15.56 14.92
CA ALA A 207 -34.30 -14.78 13.74
C ALA A 207 -35.53 -14.18 13.02
N VAL A 208 -36.61 -14.96 12.90
CA VAL A 208 -37.89 -14.47 12.34
C VAL A 208 -38.46 -13.35 13.21
N ALA A 209 -38.45 -13.53 14.54
CA ALA A 209 -38.96 -12.53 15.47
C ALA A 209 -38.19 -11.20 15.36
N PHE A 210 -36.87 -11.25 15.13
CA PHE A 210 -36.07 -10.06 14.86
C PHE A 210 -36.45 -9.41 13.52
N ILE A 211 -36.53 -10.18 12.43
CA ILE A 211 -36.85 -9.67 11.08
C ILE A 211 -38.24 -9.02 11.04
N GLU A 212 -39.25 -9.63 11.69
CA GLU A 212 -40.59 -9.05 11.78
C GLU A 212 -40.62 -7.80 12.66
N ALA A 213 -39.89 -7.77 13.77
CA ALA A 213 -39.77 -6.59 14.61
C ALA A 213 -39.11 -5.43 13.86
N VAL A 214 -38.06 -5.69 13.07
CA VAL A 214 -37.42 -4.68 12.19
C VAL A 214 -38.45 -4.07 11.25
N ARG A 215 -39.24 -4.91 10.57
CA ARG A 215 -40.28 -4.45 9.63
C ARG A 215 -41.29 -3.52 10.30
N GLU A 216 -41.75 -3.90 11.50
CA GLU A 216 -42.72 -3.10 12.24
C GLU A 216 -42.12 -1.81 12.81
N LEU A 217 -40.88 -1.85 13.31
CA LEU A 217 -40.18 -0.68 13.84
C LEU A 217 -39.89 0.34 12.75
N LYS A 218 -39.40 -0.08 11.58
CA LYS A 218 -39.17 0.83 10.45
C LYS A 218 -40.47 1.44 9.92
N ARG A 219 -41.58 0.70 9.97
CA ARG A 219 -42.90 1.22 9.61
C ARG A 219 -43.40 2.28 10.58
N ARG A 220 -43.22 2.07 11.90
CA ARG A 220 -43.67 3.00 12.96
C ARG A 220 -42.75 4.21 13.11
N PHE A 221 -41.45 4.02 12.95
CA PHE A 221 -40.40 4.99 13.25
C PHE A 221 -39.46 5.15 12.03
N PRO A 222 -39.94 5.72 10.92
CA PRO A 222 -39.20 5.73 9.64
C PRO A 222 -37.91 6.55 9.66
N HIS A 223 -37.77 7.46 10.62
CA HIS A 223 -36.53 8.25 10.79
C HIS A 223 -35.47 7.50 11.60
N SER A 224 -35.86 6.53 12.42
CA SER A 224 -34.93 5.78 13.26
C SER A 224 -34.31 4.61 12.51
N HIS A 225 -33.15 4.19 13.00
CA HIS A 225 -32.38 3.08 12.45
C HIS A 225 -32.62 1.79 13.23
N VAL A 226 -32.24 0.65 12.66
CA VAL A 226 -32.27 -0.65 13.33
C VAL A 226 -30.92 -1.33 13.14
N SER A 227 -30.31 -1.75 14.25
CA SER A 227 -29.01 -2.43 14.30
C SER A 227 -29.08 -3.70 15.15
N GLY A 228 -28.00 -4.48 15.14
CA GLY A 228 -27.83 -5.66 15.98
C GLY A 228 -26.48 -6.33 15.78
N GLY A 229 -26.02 -7.04 16.81
CA GLY A 229 -24.84 -7.90 16.76
C GLY A 229 -25.08 -9.15 15.92
N VAL A 230 -24.69 -9.13 14.64
CA VAL A 230 -24.97 -10.23 13.71
C VAL A 230 -24.28 -11.52 14.16
N SER A 231 -23.09 -11.44 14.75
CA SER A 231 -22.35 -12.59 15.27
C SER A 231 -23.10 -13.41 16.33
N ASN A 232 -24.14 -12.84 16.97
CA ASN A 232 -24.97 -13.55 17.95
C ASN A 232 -25.89 -14.58 17.31
N VAL A 233 -26.35 -14.35 16.06
CA VAL A 233 -27.30 -15.27 15.40
C VAL A 233 -26.69 -16.65 15.19
N SER A 234 -25.38 -16.72 14.93
CA SER A 234 -24.66 -17.95 14.58
C SER A 234 -23.88 -18.56 15.75
N PHE A 235 -24.14 -18.11 16.99
CA PHE A 235 -23.37 -18.50 18.18
C PHE A 235 -23.25 -20.03 18.37
N SER A 236 -24.29 -20.78 18.01
CA SER A 236 -24.36 -22.25 18.06
C SER A 236 -23.30 -22.94 17.19
N PHE A 237 -22.72 -22.25 16.20
CA PHE A 237 -21.73 -22.79 15.26
C PHE A 237 -20.31 -22.26 15.47
N ARG A 238 -19.97 -21.79 16.69
CA ARG A 238 -18.60 -21.38 17.03
C ARG A 238 -17.58 -22.47 16.66
N GLY A 239 -16.55 -22.07 15.91
CA GLY A 239 -15.53 -22.98 15.37
C GLY A 239 -15.84 -23.58 14.00
N ASN A 240 -16.97 -23.25 13.39
CA ASN A 240 -17.30 -23.59 12.00
C ASN A 240 -17.56 -22.30 11.20
N GLU A 241 -16.48 -21.61 10.84
CA GLU A 241 -16.55 -20.27 10.24
C GLU A 241 -17.32 -20.21 8.92
N PRO A 242 -17.18 -21.18 7.97
CA PRO A 242 -17.95 -21.15 6.73
C PRO A 242 -19.47 -21.20 6.96
N VAL A 243 -19.93 -22.00 7.93
CA VAL A 243 -21.36 -22.07 8.27
C VAL A 243 -21.82 -20.79 8.97
N ARG A 244 -20.99 -20.23 9.88
CA ARG A 244 -21.30 -18.95 10.53
C ARG A 244 -21.47 -17.82 9.53
N GLN A 245 -20.55 -17.70 8.57
CA GLN A 245 -20.59 -16.70 7.51
C GLN A 245 -21.84 -16.87 6.63
N ALA A 246 -22.19 -18.10 6.26
CA ALA A 246 -23.42 -18.37 5.52
C ALA A 246 -24.67 -17.91 6.31
N ILE A 247 -24.75 -18.20 7.61
CA ILE A 247 -25.85 -17.74 8.48
C ILE A 247 -25.89 -16.20 8.52
N HIS A 248 -24.75 -15.54 8.69
CA HIS A 248 -24.70 -14.07 8.73
C HIS A 248 -25.23 -13.45 7.44
N VAL A 249 -24.81 -13.95 6.28
CA VAL A 249 -25.20 -13.42 4.97
C VAL A 249 -26.69 -13.63 4.70
N VAL A 250 -27.23 -14.82 4.97
CA VAL A 250 -28.66 -15.09 4.79
C VAL A 250 -29.50 -14.26 5.77
N PHE A 251 -29.08 -14.15 7.03
CA PHE A 251 -29.76 -13.31 8.02
C PHE A 251 -29.78 -11.85 7.60
N LEU A 252 -28.63 -11.29 7.21
CA LEU A 252 -28.51 -9.91 6.75
C LEU A 252 -29.34 -9.67 5.48
N TYR A 253 -29.34 -10.59 4.52
CA TYR A 253 -30.13 -10.47 3.30
C TYR A 253 -31.63 -10.26 3.62
N HIS A 254 -32.19 -11.06 4.53
CA HIS A 254 -33.59 -10.93 4.93
C HIS A 254 -33.86 -9.75 5.87
N ALA A 255 -32.95 -9.47 6.81
CA ALA A 255 -33.11 -8.36 7.75
C ALA A 255 -33.02 -7.00 7.04
N ILE A 256 -32.09 -6.83 6.10
CA ILE A 256 -31.97 -5.64 5.24
C ILE A 256 -33.24 -5.50 4.38
N GLY A 257 -33.71 -6.59 3.77
CA GLY A 257 -34.98 -6.60 3.05
C GLY A 257 -36.21 -6.22 3.91
N ALA A 258 -36.14 -6.42 5.23
CA ALA A 258 -37.15 -5.98 6.18
C ALA A 258 -36.96 -4.54 6.67
N GLY A 259 -35.81 -3.92 6.39
CA GLY A 259 -35.50 -2.52 6.69
C GLY A 259 -34.38 -2.28 7.70
N MET A 260 -33.61 -3.31 8.08
CA MET A 260 -32.39 -3.15 8.88
C MET A 260 -31.35 -2.37 8.07
N ASP A 261 -30.83 -1.28 8.61
CA ASP A 261 -30.00 -0.32 7.89
C ASP A 261 -28.62 -0.08 8.54
N MET A 262 -28.33 -0.77 9.64
CA MET A 262 -27.03 -0.79 10.30
C MET A 262 -26.78 -2.19 10.90
N GLY A 263 -25.53 -2.63 11.00
CA GLY A 263 -25.22 -3.87 11.73
C GLY A 263 -23.79 -3.99 12.20
N ILE A 264 -23.61 -4.62 13.35
CA ILE A 264 -22.30 -4.92 13.94
C ILE A 264 -21.82 -6.25 13.35
N VAL A 265 -20.81 -6.16 12.49
CA VAL A 265 -20.34 -7.24 11.60
C VAL A 265 -18.82 -7.24 11.45
N ASN A 266 -18.26 -8.38 11.05
CA ASN A 266 -16.92 -8.43 10.49
C ASN A 266 -16.96 -8.03 9.01
N ALA A 267 -16.75 -6.74 8.72
CA ALA A 267 -16.89 -6.15 7.39
C ALA A 267 -16.08 -6.85 6.29
N GLY A 268 -14.93 -7.46 6.62
CA GLY A 268 -14.06 -8.15 5.64
C GLY A 268 -14.38 -9.63 5.38
N ALA A 269 -15.39 -10.22 6.03
CA ALA A 269 -15.60 -11.68 6.06
C ALA A 269 -16.99 -12.16 5.58
N LEU A 270 -17.79 -11.30 4.95
CA LEU A 270 -19.12 -11.66 4.45
C LEU A 270 -19.05 -12.08 2.97
N PRO A 271 -19.30 -13.36 2.60
CA PRO A 271 -19.43 -13.77 1.21
C PRO A 271 -20.70 -13.18 0.56
N LEU A 272 -20.76 -13.15 -0.77
CA LEU A 272 -22.00 -12.76 -1.46
C LEU A 272 -23.07 -13.85 -1.30
N TYR A 273 -24.33 -13.44 -1.20
CA TYR A 273 -25.47 -14.36 -1.05
C TYR A 273 -25.55 -15.41 -2.18
N ASP A 274 -25.19 -15.03 -3.40
CA ASP A 274 -25.21 -15.91 -4.57
C ASP A 274 -23.95 -16.76 -4.73
N ASP A 275 -22.88 -16.45 -4.00
CA ASP A 275 -21.65 -17.24 -3.97
C ASP A 275 -21.74 -18.42 -2.99
N LEU A 276 -22.78 -18.45 -2.14
CA LEU A 276 -23.02 -19.56 -1.23
C LEU A 276 -23.37 -20.83 -2.00
N ASP A 277 -22.76 -21.95 -1.61
CA ASP A 277 -23.13 -23.28 -2.13
C ASP A 277 -24.66 -23.46 -2.05
N PRO A 278 -25.35 -23.84 -3.14
CA PRO A 278 -26.80 -23.90 -3.17
C PRO A 278 -27.41 -24.81 -2.08
N GLU A 279 -26.74 -25.92 -1.74
CA GLU A 279 -27.21 -26.82 -0.68
C GLU A 279 -27.06 -26.14 0.70
N LEU A 280 -25.89 -25.54 0.97
CA LEU A 280 -25.66 -24.80 2.22
C LEU A 280 -26.61 -23.62 2.39
N ARG A 281 -26.83 -22.84 1.31
CA ARG A 281 -27.73 -21.69 1.30
C ARG A 281 -29.15 -22.09 1.66
N GLU A 282 -29.69 -23.13 1.02
CA GLU A 282 -31.04 -23.65 1.32
C GLU A 282 -31.16 -24.05 2.80
N ARG A 283 -30.18 -24.76 3.36
CA ARG A 283 -30.25 -25.22 4.77
C ARG A 283 -30.14 -24.08 5.75
N VAL A 284 -29.36 -23.06 5.42
CA VAL A 284 -29.26 -21.86 6.25
C VAL A 284 -30.54 -21.03 6.16
N GLU A 285 -31.15 -20.86 4.99
CA GLU A 285 -32.45 -20.21 4.85
C GLU A 285 -33.55 -20.93 5.64
N ASP A 286 -33.57 -22.27 5.60
CA ASP A 286 -34.52 -23.09 6.36
C ASP A 286 -34.46 -22.76 7.86
N VAL A 287 -33.26 -22.55 8.40
CA VAL A 287 -32.99 -22.23 9.81
C VAL A 287 -33.29 -20.76 10.12
N VAL A 288 -32.78 -19.82 9.33
CA VAL A 288 -32.96 -18.37 9.55
C VAL A 288 -34.42 -17.95 9.47
N LEU A 289 -35.19 -18.53 8.54
CA LEU A 289 -36.60 -18.20 8.33
C LEU A 289 -37.56 -19.17 9.02
N ASN A 290 -37.04 -20.14 9.78
CA ASN A 290 -37.82 -21.18 10.43
C ASN A 290 -38.87 -21.82 9.49
N ARG A 291 -38.48 -22.17 8.26
CA ARG A 291 -39.39 -22.67 7.21
C ARG A 291 -39.93 -24.08 7.52
N ARG A 292 -39.24 -24.83 8.39
CA ARG A 292 -39.49 -26.25 8.67
C ARG A 292 -38.97 -26.67 10.04
N ARG A 293 -39.63 -27.66 10.64
CA ARG A 293 -39.31 -28.16 11.99
C ARG A 293 -37.97 -28.89 12.10
N ASP A 294 -37.51 -29.55 11.04
CA ASP A 294 -36.23 -30.28 11.00
C ASP A 294 -35.07 -29.44 10.42
N ALA A 295 -35.21 -28.11 10.35
CA ALA A 295 -34.20 -27.20 9.78
C ALA A 295 -32.83 -27.33 10.46
N THR A 296 -32.82 -27.27 11.80
CA THR A 296 -31.61 -27.37 12.62
C THR A 296 -30.88 -28.70 12.39
N GLU A 297 -31.60 -29.83 12.38
CA GLU A 297 -31.01 -31.15 12.12
C GLU A 297 -30.42 -31.27 10.71
N ARG A 298 -31.09 -30.68 9.71
CA ARG A 298 -30.63 -30.67 8.32
C ARG A 298 -29.35 -29.88 8.16
N LEU A 299 -29.22 -28.72 8.79
CA LEU A 299 -28.01 -27.92 8.75
C LEU A 299 -26.85 -28.63 9.45
N LEU A 300 -27.09 -29.25 10.62
CA LEU A 300 -26.07 -30.01 11.36
C LEU A 300 -25.49 -31.18 10.55
N LYS A 301 -26.33 -31.91 9.79
CA LYS A 301 -25.87 -33.02 8.94
C LYS A 301 -24.85 -32.61 7.88
N ILE A 302 -24.90 -31.35 7.43
CA ILE A 302 -24.01 -30.84 6.38
C ILE A 302 -22.88 -30.00 6.94
N ALA A 303 -23.04 -29.43 8.14
CA ALA A 303 -22.10 -28.51 8.75
C ALA A 303 -20.68 -29.09 8.88
N ASP A 304 -20.54 -30.38 9.19
CA ASP A 304 -19.22 -31.04 9.30
C ASP A 304 -18.47 -31.15 7.97
N ARG A 305 -19.15 -31.15 6.82
CA ARG A 305 -18.50 -31.12 5.49
C ARG A 305 -17.72 -29.82 5.27
N TYR A 306 -18.11 -28.76 5.96
CA TYR A 306 -17.55 -27.42 5.84
C TYR A 306 -16.54 -27.08 6.96
N ARG A 307 -16.25 -28.01 7.86
CA ARG A 307 -15.13 -27.87 8.81
C ARG A 307 -13.81 -28.02 8.06
N GLY A 308 -12.98 -26.97 8.11
CA GLY A 308 -11.78 -26.82 7.29
C GLY A 308 -10.88 -28.06 7.24
N ARG A 309 -10.73 -28.67 6.06
CA ARG A 309 -9.64 -29.58 5.74
C ARG A 309 -8.43 -28.78 5.25
N LYS A 310 -7.33 -28.82 6.00
CA LYS A 310 -6.01 -28.37 5.51
C LYS A 310 -5.51 -29.33 4.43
N GLY A 311 -5.25 -28.81 3.24
CA GLY A 311 -4.20 -29.31 2.35
C GLY A 311 -4.52 -30.53 1.48
N GLU A 312 -5.48 -30.43 0.56
CA GLU A 312 -5.48 -31.28 -0.65
C GLU A 312 -5.34 -30.43 -1.91
N LYS A 313 -4.35 -30.80 -2.74
CA LYS A 313 -4.16 -30.25 -4.09
C LYS A 313 -5.41 -30.54 -4.91
N ARG A 314 -6.17 -29.50 -5.29
CA ARG A 314 -7.20 -29.60 -6.33
C ARG A 314 -6.52 -30.06 -7.63
N ALA A 315 -6.93 -31.23 -8.13
CA ALA A 315 -6.76 -31.54 -9.55
C ALA A 315 -7.44 -30.43 -10.38
N GLU A 316 -6.84 -30.03 -11.50
CA GLU A 316 -7.39 -28.99 -12.37
C GLU A 316 -8.84 -29.31 -12.72
N ASP A 317 -9.77 -28.48 -12.24
CA ASP A 317 -11.18 -28.58 -12.57
C ASP A 317 -11.37 -28.09 -14.01
N LEU A 318 -11.26 -29.00 -14.99
CA LEU A 318 -11.40 -28.69 -16.41
C LEU A 318 -12.85 -28.41 -16.85
N ARG A 319 -13.83 -28.37 -15.95
CA ARG A 319 -15.26 -28.11 -16.28
C ARG A 319 -15.49 -26.78 -17.00
N TRP A 320 -14.59 -25.80 -16.84
CA TRP A 320 -14.68 -24.54 -17.60
C TRP A 320 -14.48 -24.75 -19.11
N ARG A 321 -13.81 -25.83 -19.53
CA ARG A 321 -13.63 -26.18 -20.96
C ARG A 321 -14.92 -26.54 -21.67
N ASP A 322 -15.95 -26.97 -20.94
CA ASP A 322 -17.25 -27.34 -21.52
C ASP A 322 -18.13 -26.11 -21.81
N ARG A 323 -17.68 -24.91 -21.42
CA ARG A 323 -18.40 -23.63 -21.63
C ARG A 323 -18.23 -23.10 -23.06
N PRO A 324 -19.10 -22.19 -23.52
CA PRO A 324 -18.92 -21.50 -24.80
C PRO A 324 -17.59 -20.75 -24.90
N VAL A 325 -17.03 -20.64 -26.12
CA VAL A 325 -15.70 -20.05 -26.35
C VAL A 325 -15.51 -18.66 -25.74
N ARG A 326 -16.56 -17.80 -25.79
CA ARG A 326 -16.53 -16.46 -25.17
C ARG A 326 -16.28 -16.52 -23.66
N GLU A 327 -17.00 -17.40 -22.95
CA GLU A 327 -16.82 -17.60 -21.51
C GLU A 327 -15.48 -18.26 -21.18
N ARG A 328 -14.97 -19.14 -22.05
CA ARG A 328 -13.64 -19.75 -21.90
C ARG A 328 -12.54 -18.72 -22.01
N LEU A 329 -12.63 -17.80 -22.98
CA LEU A 329 -11.69 -16.69 -23.16
C LEU A 329 -11.71 -15.75 -21.95
N THR A 330 -12.89 -15.36 -21.45
CA THR A 330 -13.02 -14.59 -20.20
C THR A 330 -12.40 -15.31 -19.01
N HIS A 331 -12.69 -16.61 -18.84
CA HIS A 331 -12.11 -17.41 -17.76
C HIS A 331 -10.58 -17.50 -17.86
N ALA A 332 -10.05 -17.76 -19.06
CA ALA A 332 -8.62 -17.85 -19.31
C ALA A 332 -7.90 -16.52 -18.99
N LEU A 333 -8.50 -15.38 -19.36
CA LEU A 333 -7.98 -14.05 -19.03
C LEU A 333 -8.01 -13.79 -17.52
N VAL A 334 -9.15 -13.97 -16.84
CA VAL A 334 -9.29 -13.72 -15.39
C VAL A 334 -8.35 -14.62 -14.57
N HIS A 335 -8.14 -15.87 -14.98
CA HIS A 335 -7.27 -16.79 -14.25
C HIS A 335 -5.82 -16.84 -14.78
N GLY A 336 -5.48 -16.08 -15.82
CA GLY A 336 -4.12 -16.03 -16.37
C GLY A 336 -3.65 -17.34 -17.03
N ILE A 337 -4.57 -18.13 -17.59
CA ILE A 337 -4.33 -19.43 -18.21
C ILE A 337 -3.98 -19.24 -19.69
N ASP A 338 -2.77 -19.60 -20.10
CA ASP A 338 -2.29 -19.46 -21.49
C ASP A 338 -2.31 -20.78 -22.29
N ALA A 339 -2.44 -21.93 -21.63
CA ALA A 339 -2.31 -23.25 -22.27
C ALA A 339 -3.31 -23.51 -23.43
N TRP A 340 -4.48 -22.88 -23.40
CA TRP A 340 -5.57 -23.09 -24.37
C TRP A 340 -5.89 -21.86 -25.22
N ILE A 341 -5.16 -20.75 -25.03
CA ILE A 341 -5.57 -19.45 -25.55
C ILE A 341 -5.59 -19.42 -27.08
N GLU A 342 -4.60 -20.00 -27.76
CA GLU A 342 -4.55 -20.03 -29.23
C GLU A 342 -5.74 -20.81 -29.82
N ALA A 343 -6.08 -21.95 -29.21
CA ALA A 343 -7.20 -22.77 -29.68
C ALA A 343 -8.55 -22.08 -29.47
N ASP A 344 -8.76 -21.45 -28.31
CA ASP A 344 -10.00 -20.71 -28.03
C ASP A 344 -10.12 -19.44 -28.88
N VAL A 345 -9.01 -18.73 -29.12
CA VAL A 345 -8.99 -17.54 -29.99
C VAL A 345 -9.28 -17.92 -31.43
N GLU A 346 -8.74 -19.03 -31.93
CA GLU A 346 -9.03 -19.52 -33.28
C GLU A 346 -10.51 -19.89 -33.44
N GLU A 347 -11.08 -20.60 -32.48
CA GLU A 347 -12.51 -20.93 -32.49
C GLU A 347 -13.36 -19.65 -32.48
N ALA A 348 -13.03 -18.67 -31.64
CA ALA A 348 -13.72 -17.38 -31.62
C ALA A 348 -13.53 -16.59 -32.93
N ARG A 349 -12.36 -16.65 -33.55
CA ARG A 349 -12.05 -16.00 -34.84
C ARG A 349 -12.88 -16.56 -35.98
N VAL A 350 -13.08 -17.88 -36.01
CA VAL A 350 -13.93 -18.53 -37.02
C VAL A 350 -15.41 -18.17 -36.82
N GLN A 351 -15.85 -17.94 -35.58
CA GLN A 351 -17.22 -17.51 -35.26
C GLN A 351 -17.46 -16.00 -35.47
N ALA A 352 -16.39 -15.20 -35.48
CA ALA A 352 -16.45 -13.76 -35.67
C ALA A 352 -16.54 -13.35 -37.15
N THR A 353 -17.10 -12.16 -37.41
CA THR A 353 -17.17 -11.62 -38.78
C THR A 353 -15.83 -11.04 -39.20
N ARG A 354 -15.15 -10.37 -38.27
CA ARG A 354 -13.82 -9.79 -38.43
C ARG A 354 -12.90 -10.28 -37.32
N PRO A 355 -11.63 -10.61 -37.59
CA PRO A 355 -10.62 -10.87 -36.56
C PRO A 355 -10.58 -9.84 -35.43
N LEU A 356 -10.80 -8.55 -35.74
CA LEU A 356 -10.89 -7.48 -34.74
C LEU A 356 -12.04 -7.66 -33.74
N ASP A 357 -13.16 -8.28 -34.14
CA ASP A 357 -14.32 -8.47 -33.27
C ASP A 357 -14.02 -9.43 -32.10
N VAL A 358 -13.00 -10.30 -32.23
CA VAL A 358 -12.53 -11.17 -31.14
C VAL A 358 -11.82 -10.36 -30.07
N ILE A 359 -11.06 -9.34 -30.49
CA ILE A 359 -10.39 -8.41 -29.57
C ILE A 359 -11.46 -7.53 -28.91
N GLU A 360 -12.24 -6.80 -29.70
CA GLU A 360 -13.24 -5.84 -29.21
C GLU A 360 -14.40 -6.49 -28.44
N GLY A 361 -14.63 -7.80 -28.60
CA GLY A 361 -15.64 -8.58 -27.89
C GLY A 361 -15.06 -9.42 -26.75
N PRO A 362 -14.92 -10.76 -26.93
CA PRO A 362 -14.59 -11.70 -25.85
C PRO A 362 -13.35 -11.33 -25.04
N LEU A 363 -12.29 -10.87 -25.70
CA LEU A 363 -11.04 -10.56 -25.03
C LEU A 363 -11.15 -9.28 -24.20
N MET A 364 -11.73 -8.20 -24.76
CA MET A 364 -11.98 -6.98 -24.01
C MET A 364 -13.00 -7.18 -22.88
N ASP A 365 -14.03 -7.99 -23.07
CA ASP A 365 -14.96 -8.35 -21.98
C ASP A 365 -14.20 -9.00 -20.80
N GLY A 366 -13.28 -9.92 -21.10
CA GLY A 366 -12.44 -10.55 -20.08
C GLY A 366 -11.52 -9.56 -19.37
N MET A 367 -10.93 -8.62 -20.13
CA MET A 367 -10.09 -7.57 -19.55
C MET A 367 -10.86 -6.54 -18.73
N ASN A 368 -12.11 -6.23 -19.10
CA ASN A 368 -12.99 -5.38 -18.30
C ASN A 368 -13.29 -6.05 -16.95
N VAL A 369 -13.57 -7.35 -16.92
CA VAL A 369 -13.75 -8.08 -15.66
C VAL A 369 -12.47 -8.05 -14.81
N VAL A 370 -11.29 -8.21 -15.42
CA VAL A 370 -10.00 -8.06 -14.72
C VAL A 370 -9.85 -6.65 -14.13
N GLY A 371 -10.19 -5.62 -14.91
CA GLY A 371 -10.19 -4.22 -14.46
C GLY A 371 -11.14 -3.97 -13.29
N ASP A 372 -12.37 -4.46 -13.37
CA ASP A 372 -13.39 -4.34 -12.31
C ASP A 372 -12.94 -5.05 -11.03
N LEU A 373 -12.39 -6.26 -11.13
CA LEU A 373 -11.88 -7.02 -9.99
C LEU A 373 -10.67 -6.33 -9.36
N PHE A 374 -9.77 -5.76 -10.16
CA PHE A 374 -8.62 -5.01 -9.67
C PHE A 374 -9.05 -3.71 -8.99
N GLY A 375 -9.96 -2.95 -9.61
CA GLY A 375 -10.53 -1.73 -9.02
C GLY A 375 -11.32 -1.98 -7.74
N ALA A 376 -11.95 -3.15 -7.60
CA ALA A 376 -12.64 -3.57 -6.39
C ALA A 376 -11.73 -4.22 -5.33
N GLY A 377 -10.41 -4.29 -5.56
CA GLY A 377 -9.45 -4.91 -4.64
C GLY A 377 -9.59 -6.43 -4.49
N LYS A 378 -10.27 -7.09 -5.43
CA LYS A 378 -10.49 -8.55 -5.46
C LYS A 378 -9.45 -9.30 -6.31
N MET A 379 -8.70 -8.57 -7.13
CA MET A 379 -7.57 -9.05 -7.90
C MET A 379 -6.36 -8.16 -7.62
N PHE A 380 -5.16 -8.73 -7.65
CA PHE A 380 -3.93 -8.01 -7.36
C PHE A 380 -3.00 -7.96 -8.55
N LEU A 381 -2.02 -7.07 -8.52
CA LEU A 381 -1.14 -6.80 -9.65
C LEU A 381 -0.47 -8.05 -10.25
N PRO A 382 0.02 -9.05 -9.47
CA PRO A 382 0.57 -10.28 -10.06
C PRO A 382 -0.40 -11.00 -11.00
N GLN A 383 -1.69 -11.01 -10.65
CA GLN A 383 -2.73 -11.64 -11.45
C GLN A 383 -3.04 -10.81 -12.69
N VAL A 384 -3.14 -9.48 -12.56
CA VAL A 384 -3.36 -8.57 -13.69
C VAL A 384 -2.28 -8.73 -14.76
N VAL A 385 -1.01 -8.83 -14.34
CA VAL A 385 0.11 -9.06 -15.27
C VAL A 385 0.03 -10.45 -15.93
N LYS A 386 -0.41 -11.49 -15.21
CA LYS A 386 -0.68 -12.81 -15.80
C LYS A 386 -1.84 -12.77 -16.82
N SER A 387 -2.90 -12.02 -16.55
CA SER A 387 -4.01 -11.78 -17.49
C SER A 387 -3.54 -11.07 -18.75
N ALA A 388 -2.72 -10.03 -18.60
CA ALA A 388 -2.13 -9.28 -19.71
C ALA A 388 -1.31 -10.16 -20.65
N ARG A 389 -0.54 -11.11 -20.09
CA ARG A 389 0.20 -12.11 -20.86
C ARG A 389 -0.73 -12.96 -21.73
N VAL A 390 -1.84 -13.45 -21.18
CA VAL A 390 -2.84 -14.22 -21.94
C VAL A 390 -3.44 -13.37 -23.06
N MET A 391 -3.78 -12.11 -22.76
CA MET A 391 -4.28 -11.14 -23.74
C MET A 391 -3.28 -10.90 -24.89
N LYS A 392 -2.00 -10.64 -24.59
CA LYS A 392 -0.98 -10.42 -25.62
C LYS A 392 -0.78 -11.64 -26.50
N LYS A 393 -0.76 -12.85 -25.94
CA LYS A 393 -0.68 -14.10 -26.72
C LYS A 393 -1.88 -14.26 -27.67
N ALA A 394 -3.08 -13.94 -27.18
CA ALA A 394 -4.30 -13.96 -28.00
C ALA A 394 -4.21 -12.96 -29.17
N VAL A 395 -3.79 -11.72 -28.91
CA VAL A 395 -3.64 -10.69 -29.95
C VAL A 395 -2.53 -11.03 -30.94
N ALA A 396 -1.40 -11.56 -30.47
CA ALA A 396 -0.30 -12.00 -31.31
C ALA A 396 -0.74 -13.09 -32.31
N TYR A 397 -1.60 -14.02 -31.86
CA TYR A 397 -2.20 -15.03 -32.72
C TYR A 397 -3.11 -14.43 -33.80
N LEU A 398 -3.91 -13.40 -33.45
CA LEU A 398 -4.83 -12.74 -34.38
C LEU A 398 -4.14 -11.79 -35.38
N LEU A 399 -2.94 -11.29 -35.06
CA LEU A 399 -2.24 -10.26 -35.82
C LEU A 399 -2.13 -10.56 -37.34
N PRO A 400 -1.74 -11.76 -37.79
CA PRO A 400 -1.65 -12.07 -39.23
C PRO A 400 -3.01 -11.97 -39.94
N PHE A 401 -4.10 -12.33 -39.26
CA PHE A 401 -5.46 -12.27 -39.79
C PHE A 401 -5.96 -10.83 -39.86
N ILE A 402 -5.66 -10.03 -38.83
CA ILE A 402 -5.98 -8.60 -38.77
C ILE A 402 -5.23 -7.85 -39.88
N GLU A 403 -3.95 -8.12 -40.10
CA GLU A 403 -3.19 -7.48 -41.19
C GLU A 403 -3.74 -7.84 -42.58
N ALA A 404 -4.11 -9.09 -42.78
CA ALA A 404 -4.75 -9.54 -44.03
C ALA A 404 -6.10 -8.85 -44.26
N GLU A 405 -6.90 -8.68 -43.21
CA GLU A 405 -8.16 -7.95 -43.27
C GLU A 405 -7.96 -6.45 -43.49
N LYS A 406 -7.02 -5.81 -42.77
CA LYS A 406 -6.66 -4.38 -42.92
C LYS A 406 -6.29 -4.05 -44.37
N ARG A 407 -5.52 -4.93 -45.03
CA ARG A 407 -5.19 -4.79 -46.46
C ARG A 407 -6.40 -4.89 -47.38
N ARG A 408 -7.48 -5.55 -46.95
CA ARG A 408 -8.71 -5.78 -47.73
C ARG A 408 -9.76 -4.68 -47.49
N THR A 409 -9.90 -4.17 -46.27
CA THR A 409 -11.02 -3.29 -45.85
C THR A 409 -10.60 -1.87 -45.47
N GLY A 410 -9.32 -1.63 -45.18
CA GLY A 410 -8.81 -0.33 -44.72
C GLY A 410 -9.18 0.05 -43.28
N ASP A 411 -9.85 -0.83 -42.52
CA ASP A 411 -10.32 -0.56 -41.16
C ASP A 411 -9.24 -0.88 -40.12
N THR A 412 -8.89 0.08 -39.26
CA THR A 412 -7.73 -0.03 -38.36
C THR A 412 -8.04 -0.41 -36.92
N GLY A 413 -9.32 -0.52 -36.54
CA GLY A 413 -9.76 -0.68 -35.14
C GLY A 413 -9.54 0.60 -34.31
N ARG A 414 -10.25 0.76 -33.19
CA ARG A 414 -10.19 1.98 -32.37
C ARG A 414 -9.71 1.65 -30.96
N SER A 415 -8.50 2.09 -30.60
CA SER A 415 -8.00 2.02 -29.21
C SER A 415 -8.65 3.08 -28.34
N ASN A 416 -8.58 2.92 -27.01
CA ASN A 416 -9.06 3.93 -26.07
C ASN A 416 -8.19 5.20 -26.13
N GLY A 417 -6.89 5.05 -26.41
CA GLY A 417 -5.96 6.14 -26.63
C GLY A 417 -4.55 5.60 -26.81
N LYS A 418 -3.61 6.48 -27.16
CA LYS A 418 -2.21 6.15 -27.38
C LYS A 418 -1.32 6.92 -26.41
N ILE A 419 -0.40 6.21 -25.75
CA ILE A 419 0.54 6.78 -24.79
C ILE A 419 1.98 6.42 -25.15
N VAL A 420 2.86 7.42 -25.12
CA VAL A 420 4.31 7.21 -25.15
C VAL A 420 4.82 7.18 -23.71
N LEU A 421 5.46 6.08 -23.31
CA LEU A 421 6.09 5.91 -22.00
C LEU A 421 7.62 5.90 -22.16
N ALA A 422 8.32 6.59 -21.26
CA ALA A 422 9.78 6.59 -21.24
C ALA A 422 10.33 6.73 -19.82
N THR A 423 11.40 6.01 -19.50
CA THR A 423 12.26 6.38 -18.37
C THR A 423 13.21 7.47 -18.86
N VAL A 424 13.23 8.59 -18.13
CA VAL A 424 13.91 9.82 -18.57
C VAL A 424 15.42 9.63 -18.73
N LYS A 425 16.03 10.57 -19.45
CA LYS A 425 17.47 10.61 -19.73
C LYS A 425 18.32 10.38 -18.47
N GLY A 426 19.31 9.50 -18.60
CA GLY A 426 20.26 9.17 -17.52
C GLY A 426 19.71 8.24 -16.42
N ASP A 427 18.44 7.84 -16.45
CA ASP A 427 17.87 6.86 -15.53
C ASP A 427 17.63 5.51 -16.24
N VAL A 428 17.83 4.41 -15.51
CA VAL A 428 17.87 3.04 -16.06
C VAL A 428 16.78 2.13 -15.51
N HIS A 429 16.02 2.58 -14.50
CA HIS A 429 15.06 1.73 -13.82
C HIS A 429 13.69 1.81 -14.50
N ASP A 430 13.11 0.65 -14.81
CA ASP A 430 11.87 0.57 -15.60
C ASP A 430 10.82 -0.40 -15.07
N ILE A 431 11.04 -1.06 -13.92
CA ILE A 431 10.08 -2.03 -13.37
C ILE A 431 8.69 -1.40 -13.21
N GLY A 432 8.60 -0.24 -12.53
CA GLY A 432 7.34 0.48 -12.35
C GLY A 432 6.73 0.97 -13.67
N LYS A 433 7.56 1.42 -14.61
CA LYS A 433 7.10 1.83 -15.97
C LYS A 433 6.51 0.65 -16.73
N ASN A 434 7.16 -0.51 -16.71
CA ASN A 434 6.67 -1.72 -17.39
C ASN A 434 5.34 -2.17 -16.77
N ILE A 435 5.20 -2.10 -15.44
CA ILE A 435 3.93 -2.37 -14.75
C ILE A 435 2.83 -1.42 -15.25
N VAL A 436 3.07 -0.10 -15.28
CA VAL A 436 2.12 0.89 -15.81
C VAL A 436 1.76 0.60 -17.27
N GLY A 437 2.74 0.29 -18.11
CA GLY A 437 2.51 -0.05 -19.52
C GLY A 437 1.65 -1.29 -19.69
N VAL A 438 1.87 -2.33 -18.88
CA VAL A 438 1.04 -3.54 -18.88
C VAL A 438 -0.40 -3.22 -18.46
N VAL A 439 -0.57 -2.48 -17.35
CA VAL A 439 -1.90 -2.13 -16.83
C VAL A 439 -2.69 -1.22 -17.79
N LEU A 440 -2.03 -0.29 -18.48
CA LEU A 440 -2.66 0.53 -19.53
C LEU A 440 -3.04 -0.30 -20.75
N ALA A 441 -2.17 -1.22 -21.19
CA ALA A 441 -2.49 -2.14 -22.29
C ALA A 441 -3.69 -3.05 -21.95
N CYS A 442 -3.83 -3.47 -20.68
CA CYS A 442 -5.02 -4.19 -20.20
C CYS A 442 -6.32 -3.39 -20.38
N ASN A 443 -6.24 -2.06 -20.45
CA ASN A 443 -7.38 -1.16 -20.60
C ASN A 443 -7.50 -0.60 -22.03
N ASN A 444 -7.01 -1.34 -23.02
CA ASN A 444 -7.08 -1.03 -24.46
C ASN A 444 -6.38 0.29 -24.87
N PHE A 445 -5.35 0.70 -24.13
CA PHE A 445 -4.44 1.75 -24.59
C PHE A 445 -3.33 1.17 -25.49
N GLU A 446 -2.99 1.88 -26.56
CA GLU A 446 -1.79 1.61 -27.33
C GLU A 446 -0.59 2.21 -26.59
N VAL A 447 0.28 1.35 -26.07
CA VAL A 447 1.45 1.75 -25.27
C VAL A 447 2.72 1.63 -26.10
N ILE A 448 3.40 2.75 -26.30
CA ILE A 448 4.72 2.82 -26.96
C ILE A 448 5.77 3.08 -25.89
N ASP A 449 6.42 2.01 -25.44
CA ASP A 449 7.51 2.08 -24.47
C ASP A 449 8.85 2.34 -25.20
N LEU A 450 9.45 3.49 -24.92
CA LEU A 450 10.74 3.89 -25.49
C LEU A 450 11.96 3.33 -24.75
N GLY A 451 11.73 2.60 -23.65
CA GLY A 451 12.78 2.04 -22.80
C GLY A 451 13.32 3.05 -21.80
N VAL A 452 14.64 3.01 -21.59
CA VAL A 452 15.35 3.75 -20.54
C VAL A 452 16.41 4.68 -21.09
N MET A 453 16.86 5.64 -20.27
CA MET A 453 17.80 6.68 -20.65
C MET A 453 17.38 7.48 -21.89
N VAL A 454 16.09 7.72 -22.08
CA VAL A 454 15.56 8.29 -23.31
C VAL A 454 15.69 9.82 -23.30
N PRO A 455 16.38 10.45 -24.27
CA PRO A 455 16.47 11.90 -24.35
C PRO A 455 15.11 12.56 -24.61
N ALA A 456 14.89 13.75 -24.04
CA ALA A 456 13.65 14.52 -24.20
C ALA A 456 13.23 14.63 -25.69
N GLN A 457 14.16 14.98 -26.57
CA GLN A 457 13.88 15.12 -28.00
C GLN A 457 13.32 13.84 -28.64
N VAL A 458 13.87 12.66 -28.28
CA VAL A 458 13.40 11.36 -28.79
C VAL A 458 11.98 11.06 -28.32
N ILE A 459 11.67 11.39 -27.06
CA ILE A 459 10.32 11.24 -26.50
C ILE A 459 9.32 12.08 -27.29
N LEU A 460 9.64 13.35 -27.52
CA LEU A 460 8.73 14.29 -28.19
C LEU A 460 8.59 13.99 -29.69
N ASP A 461 9.68 13.61 -30.36
CA ASP A 461 9.64 13.23 -31.77
C ASP A 461 8.81 11.96 -31.98
N ARG A 462 8.97 10.95 -31.11
CA ARG A 462 8.10 9.77 -31.13
C ARG A 462 6.65 10.14 -30.86
N ALA A 463 6.37 10.94 -29.82
CA ALA A 463 5.00 11.33 -29.48
C ALA A 463 4.28 12.03 -30.64
N LYS A 464 4.99 12.87 -31.40
CA LYS A 464 4.47 13.49 -32.63
C LYS A 464 4.29 12.47 -33.76
N ALA A 465 5.32 11.66 -34.04
CA ALA A 465 5.29 10.72 -35.15
C ALA A 465 4.14 9.70 -35.02
N GLU A 466 3.87 9.27 -33.80
CA GLU A 466 2.84 8.27 -33.50
C GLU A 466 1.46 8.89 -33.24
N ASN A 467 1.35 10.23 -33.23
CA ASN A 467 0.16 10.97 -32.82
C ASN A 467 -0.35 10.53 -31.44
N ALA A 468 0.53 10.52 -30.45
CA ALA A 468 0.20 10.11 -29.09
C ALA A 468 -0.75 11.10 -28.42
N ASP A 469 -1.74 10.57 -27.70
CA ASP A 469 -2.69 11.34 -26.90
C ASP A 469 -2.08 11.77 -25.57
N LEU A 470 -1.14 10.98 -25.03
CA LEU A 470 -0.54 11.15 -23.71
C LEU A 470 0.98 10.90 -23.78
N VAL A 471 1.75 11.57 -22.91
CA VAL A 471 3.16 11.26 -22.65
C VAL A 471 3.31 10.94 -21.16
N GLY A 472 3.92 9.80 -20.83
CA GLY A 472 4.24 9.42 -19.45
C GLY A 472 5.74 9.30 -19.22
N LEU A 473 6.23 9.94 -18.15
CA LEU A 473 7.63 9.93 -17.76
C LEU A 473 7.84 9.16 -16.46
N SER A 474 8.90 8.35 -16.42
CA SER A 474 9.32 7.60 -15.23
C SER A 474 10.72 8.00 -14.77
N GLY A 475 10.93 8.05 -13.44
CA GLY A 475 12.23 8.30 -12.82
C GLY A 475 12.33 7.71 -11.40
N LEU A 476 13.49 7.16 -11.06
CA LEU A 476 13.82 6.57 -9.77
C LEU A 476 14.74 7.46 -8.93
N ILE A 477 15.68 8.18 -9.55
CA ILE A 477 16.69 8.97 -8.83
C ILE A 477 16.37 10.47 -8.82
N THR A 478 16.98 11.24 -7.91
CA THR A 478 16.66 12.67 -7.77
C THR A 478 17.04 13.50 -9.01
N PRO A 479 18.13 13.22 -9.77
CA PRO A 479 18.40 13.90 -11.03
C PRO A 479 17.29 13.78 -12.07
N SER A 480 16.51 12.70 -12.04
CA SER A 480 15.41 12.43 -12.99
C SER A 480 14.30 13.48 -12.91
N LEU A 481 14.13 14.13 -11.75
CA LEU A 481 13.13 15.19 -11.55
C LEU A 481 13.44 16.45 -12.38
N GLU A 482 14.72 16.79 -12.54
CA GLU A 482 15.13 17.92 -13.38
C GLU A 482 14.93 17.57 -14.87
N GLU A 483 15.20 16.33 -15.27
CA GLU A 483 14.93 15.88 -16.65
C GLU A 483 13.43 15.91 -16.97
N MET A 484 12.55 15.53 -16.04
CA MET A 484 11.10 15.69 -16.21
C MET A 484 10.69 17.16 -16.36
N SER A 485 11.29 18.06 -15.57
CA SER A 485 11.08 19.51 -15.69
C SER A 485 11.58 20.04 -17.04
N HIS A 486 12.71 19.53 -17.53
CA HIS A 486 13.23 19.86 -18.85
C HIS A 486 12.29 19.41 -19.98
N VAL A 487 11.74 18.18 -19.90
CA VAL A 487 10.75 17.71 -20.87
C VAL A 487 9.51 18.62 -20.87
N ALA A 488 8.98 19.00 -19.71
CA ALA A 488 7.84 19.92 -19.61
C ALA A 488 8.13 21.28 -20.29
N ARG A 489 9.30 21.89 -20.04
CA ARG A 489 9.74 23.13 -20.70
C ARG A 489 9.84 22.96 -22.22
N GLU A 490 10.36 21.81 -22.68
CA GLU A 490 10.51 21.53 -24.09
C GLU A 490 9.16 21.28 -24.79
N MET A 491 8.21 20.63 -24.11
CA MET A 491 6.84 20.49 -24.59
C MET A 491 6.16 21.85 -24.78
N GLU A 492 6.33 22.78 -23.82
CA GLU A 492 5.82 24.14 -23.95
C GLU A 492 6.52 24.91 -25.09
N ARG A 493 7.86 24.83 -25.18
CA ARG A 493 8.65 25.48 -26.24
C ARG A 493 8.21 25.06 -27.63
N GLN A 494 7.86 23.78 -27.81
CA GLN A 494 7.39 23.22 -29.07
C GLN A 494 5.87 23.37 -29.29
N GLY A 495 5.15 24.01 -28.36
CA GLY A 495 3.71 24.27 -28.48
C GLY A 495 2.83 23.03 -28.38
N LEU A 496 3.33 21.97 -27.75
CA LEU A 496 2.60 20.72 -27.57
C LEU A 496 1.41 20.89 -26.63
N ARG A 497 0.37 20.06 -26.78
CA ARG A 497 -0.88 20.14 -25.99
C ARG A 497 -1.35 18.81 -25.39
N MET A 498 -0.64 17.71 -25.63
CA MET A 498 -0.96 16.42 -25.00
C MET A 498 -0.68 16.48 -23.49
N PRO A 499 -1.52 15.87 -22.64
CA PRO A 499 -1.24 15.75 -21.22
C PRO A 499 0.09 15.03 -20.91
N LEU A 500 0.75 15.48 -19.86
CA LEU A 500 2.00 14.95 -19.34
C LEU A 500 1.77 14.22 -18.00
N LEU A 501 2.02 12.92 -17.97
CA LEU A 501 1.94 12.08 -16.77
C LEU A 501 3.33 11.93 -16.15
N ILE A 502 3.43 12.17 -14.84
CA ILE A 502 4.68 12.08 -14.07
C ILE A 502 4.56 10.97 -13.03
N GLY A 503 5.51 10.03 -13.02
CA GLY A 503 5.56 8.93 -12.04
C GLY A 503 6.97 8.40 -11.76
N GLY A 504 7.07 7.48 -10.80
CA GLY A 504 8.33 6.89 -10.34
C GLY A 504 8.72 7.31 -8.91
N ALA A 505 9.69 6.61 -8.31
CA ALA A 505 9.90 6.63 -6.85
C ALA A 505 10.27 8.00 -6.27
N THR A 506 11.00 8.84 -7.01
CA THR A 506 11.37 10.19 -6.56
C THR A 506 10.31 11.25 -6.84
N THR A 507 9.30 10.92 -7.63
CA THR A 507 8.21 11.85 -7.96
C THR A 507 7.22 11.98 -6.82
N SER A 508 6.60 13.16 -6.70
CA SER A 508 5.55 13.38 -5.71
C SER A 508 4.56 14.43 -6.21
N ARG A 509 3.35 14.41 -5.62
CA ARG A 509 2.32 15.44 -5.86
C ARG A 509 2.87 16.84 -5.67
N ALA A 510 3.58 17.04 -4.56
CA ALA A 510 4.12 18.34 -4.18
C ALA A 510 5.21 18.81 -5.15
N HIS A 511 6.16 17.94 -5.51
CA HIS A 511 7.22 18.30 -6.44
C HIS A 511 6.66 18.64 -7.83
N THR A 512 5.73 17.83 -8.34
CA THR A 512 5.11 18.05 -9.65
C THR A 512 4.39 19.39 -9.70
N ALA A 513 3.56 19.71 -8.70
CA ALA A 513 2.81 20.97 -8.61
C ALA A 513 3.71 22.22 -8.50
N LEU A 514 4.89 22.10 -7.89
CA LEU A 514 5.81 23.20 -7.61
C LEU A 514 6.87 23.41 -8.70
N ARG A 515 7.35 22.33 -9.33
CA ARG A 515 8.56 22.37 -10.17
C ARG A 515 8.36 21.90 -11.61
N ILE A 516 7.31 21.12 -11.91
CA ILE A 516 7.08 20.58 -13.27
C ILE A 516 5.90 21.26 -13.93
N ASP A 517 4.72 21.20 -13.31
CA ASP A 517 3.46 21.77 -13.81
C ASP A 517 3.58 23.26 -14.23
N PRO A 518 4.29 24.15 -13.49
CA PRO A 518 4.44 25.55 -13.90
C PRO A 518 5.17 25.76 -15.23
N HIS A 519 5.87 24.75 -15.75
CA HIS A 519 6.62 24.84 -16.99
C HIS A 519 5.84 24.42 -18.23
N TYR A 520 4.62 23.89 -18.07
CA TYR A 520 3.82 23.39 -19.19
C TYR A 520 2.34 23.75 -19.05
N ARG A 521 1.75 24.38 -20.09
CA ARG A 521 0.37 24.87 -20.01
C ARG A 521 -0.70 23.79 -20.15
N ALA A 522 -0.38 22.66 -20.77
CA ALA A 522 -1.33 21.57 -20.86
C ALA A 522 -1.29 20.72 -19.58
N PRO A 523 -2.29 19.87 -19.31
CA PRO A 523 -2.41 19.17 -18.05
C PRO A 523 -1.15 18.36 -17.70
N THR A 524 -0.53 18.68 -16.56
CA THR A 524 0.55 17.88 -15.97
C THR A 524 0.01 17.18 -14.73
N VAL A 525 0.08 15.85 -14.69
CA VAL A 525 -0.56 15.05 -13.65
C VAL A 525 0.43 14.06 -13.05
N TRP A 526 0.66 14.17 -11.74
CA TRP A 526 1.36 13.16 -10.97
C TRP A 526 0.46 11.95 -10.72
N VAL A 527 0.98 10.76 -11.04
CA VAL A 527 0.31 9.49 -10.82
C VAL A 527 1.12 8.67 -9.83
N LYS A 528 0.49 8.28 -8.72
CA LYS A 528 1.15 7.60 -7.61
C LYS A 528 1.62 6.18 -7.96
N ASP A 529 0.76 5.41 -8.63
CA ASP A 529 0.93 3.97 -8.85
C ASP A 529 0.19 3.53 -10.13
N ALA A 530 0.39 2.28 -10.55
CA ALA A 530 -0.19 1.79 -11.79
C ALA A 530 -1.71 1.65 -11.73
N SER A 531 -2.27 1.39 -10.55
CA SER A 531 -3.72 1.28 -10.35
C SER A 531 -4.46 2.57 -10.69
N ARG A 532 -3.85 3.72 -10.36
CA ARG A 532 -4.43 5.04 -10.65
C ARG A 532 -4.15 5.52 -12.08
N ALA A 533 -3.12 4.99 -12.74
CA ALA A 533 -2.72 5.42 -14.08
C ALA A 533 -3.85 5.26 -15.11
N VAL A 534 -4.64 4.20 -15.01
CA VAL A 534 -5.76 3.92 -15.92
C VAL A 534 -6.85 4.97 -15.80
N GLY A 535 -7.34 5.23 -14.59
CA GLY A 535 -8.41 6.20 -14.36
C GLY A 535 -8.02 7.62 -14.78
N VAL A 536 -6.76 7.99 -14.50
CA VAL A 536 -6.19 9.27 -14.95
C VAL A 536 -6.11 9.34 -16.47
N ALA A 537 -5.56 8.31 -17.13
CA ALA A 537 -5.45 8.28 -18.58
C ALA A 537 -6.83 8.37 -19.25
N GLN A 538 -7.81 7.59 -18.78
CA GLN A 538 -9.19 7.58 -19.28
C GLN A 538 -9.90 8.92 -19.09
N SER A 539 -9.73 9.57 -17.94
CA SER A 539 -10.30 10.90 -17.70
C SER A 539 -9.70 11.95 -18.62
N LEU A 540 -8.39 11.88 -18.89
CA LEU A 540 -7.70 12.86 -19.73
C LEU A 540 -8.07 12.76 -21.22
N ILE A 541 -8.42 11.58 -21.73
CA ILE A 541 -8.81 11.39 -23.14
C ILE A 541 -10.33 11.56 -23.36
N SER A 542 -11.15 11.44 -22.31
CA SER A 542 -12.61 11.53 -22.39
C SER A 542 -13.07 12.97 -22.67
N MET A 543 -13.96 13.16 -23.65
CA MET A 543 -14.53 14.48 -23.92
C MET A 543 -15.37 15.03 -22.76
N GLU A 544 -16.00 14.16 -21.97
CA GLU A 544 -16.88 14.55 -20.87
C GLU A 544 -16.12 14.73 -19.55
N LEU A 545 -15.18 13.84 -19.25
CA LEU A 545 -14.48 13.83 -17.95
C LEU A 545 -13.25 14.73 -17.91
N ARG A 546 -12.68 15.08 -19.08
CA ARG A 546 -11.41 15.82 -19.15
C ARG A 546 -11.49 17.18 -18.49
N GLU A 547 -12.47 18.01 -18.84
CA GLU A 547 -12.55 19.37 -18.30
C GLU A 547 -12.75 19.39 -16.77
N PRO A 548 -13.71 18.63 -16.19
CA PRO A 548 -13.83 18.54 -14.73
C PRO A 548 -12.58 18.00 -14.04
N PHE A 549 -11.93 16.99 -14.61
CA PHE A 549 -10.74 16.38 -14.04
C PHE A 549 -9.55 17.34 -14.04
N VAL A 550 -9.30 18.04 -15.15
CA VAL A 550 -8.23 19.03 -15.27
C VAL A 550 -8.45 20.18 -14.30
N ALA A 551 -9.68 20.70 -14.19
CA ALA A 551 -10.01 21.75 -13.23
C ALA A 551 -9.77 21.33 -11.77
N ALA A 552 -10.10 20.08 -11.42
CA ALA A 552 -9.84 19.53 -10.09
C ALA A 552 -8.33 19.39 -9.81
N ASN A 553 -7.55 18.93 -10.79
CA ASN A 553 -6.08 18.83 -10.66
C ASN A 553 -5.42 20.22 -10.52
N GLU A 554 -5.84 21.20 -11.32
CA GLU A 554 -5.35 22.58 -11.24
C GLU A 554 -5.67 23.22 -9.89
N ALA A 555 -6.87 22.99 -9.35
CA ALA A 555 -7.25 23.46 -8.02
C ALA A 555 -6.41 22.82 -6.91
N ASP A 556 -6.20 21.50 -6.95
CA ASP A 556 -5.34 20.78 -5.99
C ASP A 556 -3.90 21.32 -6.03
N TYR A 557 -3.35 21.56 -7.23
CA TYR A 557 -1.98 22.08 -7.38
C TYR A 557 -1.88 23.54 -6.97
N ALA A 558 -2.91 24.35 -7.22
CA ALA A 558 -3.00 25.71 -6.72
C ALA A 558 -2.98 25.74 -5.18
N GLU A 559 -3.75 24.87 -4.52
CA GLU A 559 -3.76 24.76 -3.06
C GLU A 559 -2.38 24.38 -2.50
N ILE A 560 -1.69 23.42 -3.14
CA ILE A 560 -0.33 23.03 -2.74
C ILE A 560 0.63 24.21 -2.88
N ARG A 561 0.56 24.97 -3.99
CA ARG A 561 1.39 26.15 -4.22
C ARG A 561 1.10 27.24 -3.20
N GLU A 562 -0.17 27.50 -2.88
CA GLU A 562 -0.54 28.46 -1.84
C GLU A 562 -0.08 28.01 -0.46
N ARG A 563 -0.29 26.74 -0.09
CA ARG A 563 0.19 26.18 1.18
C ARG A 563 1.71 26.23 1.29
N HIS A 564 2.42 26.05 0.17
CA HIS A 564 3.87 26.18 0.14
C HIS A 564 4.33 27.64 0.29
N ARG A 565 3.65 28.61 -0.35
CA ARG A 565 3.90 30.05 -0.17
C ARG A 565 3.56 30.54 1.24
N ASN A 566 2.51 30.00 1.84
CA ASN A 566 1.99 30.37 3.16
C ASN A 566 2.63 29.55 4.30
N ARG A 567 3.46 28.55 3.98
CA ARG A 567 4.41 28.01 4.95
C ARG A 567 5.33 29.18 5.30
N GLY A 568 5.15 29.77 6.48
CA GLY A 568 6.12 30.70 7.03
C GLY A 568 7.52 30.09 6.99
N ASP A 569 8.55 30.92 7.12
CA ASP A 569 9.96 30.49 7.05
C ASP A 569 10.10 29.11 7.69
N GLY A 570 10.54 28.12 6.90
CA GLY A 570 10.76 26.76 7.39
C GLY A 570 11.60 26.76 8.65
N LYS A 571 11.76 25.61 9.32
CA LYS A 571 12.62 25.51 10.51
C LYS A 571 13.92 26.29 10.27
N ARG A 572 14.14 27.35 11.05
CA ARG A 572 15.18 28.33 10.81
C ARG A 572 16.51 27.60 10.64
N LEU A 573 17.13 27.74 9.46
CA LEU A 573 18.46 27.19 9.27
C LEU A 573 19.48 28.00 10.07
N VAL A 574 20.45 27.30 10.64
CA VAL A 574 21.62 27.91 11.27
C VAL A 574 22.73 28.12 10.24
N SER A 575 23.65 29.06 10.52
CA SER A 575 24.85 29.20 9.68
C SER A 575 25.65 27.91 9.64
N LEU A 576 26.37 27.67 8.54
CA LEU A 576 27.22 26.48 8.40
C LEU A 576 28.24 26.40 9.54
N GLN A 577 28.79 27.54 9.95
CA GLN A 577 29.71 27.61 11.09
C GLN A 577 29.07 27.20 12.41
N LYS A 578 27.80 27.60 12.68
CA LYS A 578 27.08 27.18 13.90
C LYS A 578 26.84 25.66 13.86
N ALA A 579 26.38 25.11 12.74
CA ALA A 579 26.18 23.67 12.58
C ALA A 579 27.49 22.88 12.79
N ARG A 580 28.61 23.33 12.22
CA ARG A 580 29.94 22.73 12.44
C ARG A 580 30.41 22.79 13.90
N GLY A 581 30.02 23.85 14.63
CA GLY A 581 30.27 23.97 16.06
C GLY A 581 29.49 22.98 16.93
N GLN A 582 28.37 22.47 16.43
CA GLN A 582 27.51 21.47 17.07
C GLN A 582 27.66 20.07 16.42
N ARG A 583 28.82 19.80 15.80
CA ARG A 583 29.13 18.49 15.21
C ARG A 583 29.11 17.38 16.27
N PHE A 584 28.93 16.14 15.82
CA PHE A 584 29.09 14.99 16.69
C PHE A 584 30.56 14.86 17.13
N ASP A 585 30.78 14.62 18.43
CA ASP A 585 32.11 14.67 19.04
C ASP A 585 32.99 13.43 18.78
N GLY A 586 32.39 12.33 18.31
CA GLY A 586 33.04 11.04 18.14
C GLY A 586 33.40 10.33 19.44
N GLY A 587 33.87 11.05 20.46
CA GLY A 587 34.41 10.48 21.68
C GLY A 587 35.84 9.96 21.52
N TRP A 588 36.62 10.56 20.61
CA TRP A 588 37.95 10.10 20.18
C TRP A 588 39.02 9.98 21.28
N GLN A 589 38.80 10.65 22.43
CA GLN A 589 39.68 10.52 23.59
C GLN A 589 39.63 9.09 24.16
N ASP A 590 38.43 8.52 24.24
CA ASP A 590 38.15 7.22 24.88
C ASP A 590 37.82 6.11 23.88
N TYR A 591 37.78 6.43 22.58
CA TYR A 591 37.48 5.48 21.51
C TYR A 591 38.68 5.31 20.57
N GLU A 592 39.08 4.06 20.36
CA GLU A 592 40.06 3.67 19.35
C GLU A 592 39.34 3.02 18.17
N PRO A 593 39.40 3.63 16.98
CA PRO A 593 38.77 3.06 15.80
C PRO A 593 39.39 1.70 15.42
N PRO A 594 38.59 0.68 15.06
CA PRO A 594 39.11 -0.64 14.74
C PRO A 594 39.88 -0.61 13.42
N ALA A 595 41.11 -1.11 13.42
CA ALA A 595 41.85 -1.33 12.18
C ALA A 595 41.30 -2.57 11.43
N PRO A 596 41.10 -2.49 10.10
CA PRO A 596 40.76 -3.64 9.28
C PRO A 596 41.80 -4.75 9.38
N ARG A 597 41.34 -6.00 9.46
CA ARG A 597 42.20 -7.18 9.35
C ARG A 597 42.82 -7.32 7.97
N GLN A 598 42.09 -6.92 6.95
CA GLN A 598 42.48 -7.05 5.54
C GLN A 598 42.23 -5.72 4.80
N PRO A 599 43.11 -4.71 4.97
CA PRO A 599 43.00 -3.45 4.24
C PRO A 599 43.27 -3.64 2.74
N GLY A 600 42.84 -2.67 1.93
CA GLY A 600 42.96 -2.68 0.47
C GLY A 600 41.71 -3.20 -0.24
N LEU A 601 41.85 -3.48 -1.54
CA LEU A 601 40.78 -3.91 -2.43
C LEU A 601 40.59 -5.43 -2.38
N HIS A 602 39.34 -5.87 -2.38
CA HIS A 602 38.92 -7.27 -2.49
C HIS A 602 37.85 -7.40 -3.57
N VAL A 603 38.10 -8.29 -4.52
CA VAL A 603 37.27 -8.45 -5.74
C VAL A 603 36.63 -9.84 -5.75
N PHE A 604 35.35 -9.88 -6.09
CA PHE A 604 34.54 -11.08 -6.21
C PHE A 604 33.99 -11.15 -7.64
N GLU A 605 34.62 -11.97 -8.48
CA GLU A 605 34.27 -12.06 -9.91
C GLU A 605 33.09 -13.00 -10.22
N ASP A 606 32.76 -13.93 -9.31
CA ASP A 606 31.67 -14.89 -9.44
C ASP A 606 31.16 -15.29 -8.05
N TYR A 607 30.36 -14.40 -7.42
CA TYR A 607 29.82 -14.65 -6.09
C TYR A 607 28.67 -15.68 -6.15
N PRO A 608 28.65 -16.72 -5.29
CA PRO A 608 27.60 -17.73 -5.34
C PRO A 608 26.19 -17.15 -5.10
N LEU A 609 25.34 -17.17 -6.13
CA LEU A 609 23.95 -16.71 -6.03
C LEU A 609 23.14 -17.43 -4.95
N ALA A 610 23.43 -18.71 -4.70
CA ALA A 610 22.75 -19.50 -3.67
C ALA A 610 22.90 -18.88 -2.26
N GLU A 611 24.07 -18.32 -1.93
CA GLU A 611 24.29 -17.65 -0.65
C GLU A 611 23.52 -16.33 -0.52
N LEU A 612 23.23 -15.68 -1.66
CA LEU A 612 22.47 -14.43 -1.70
C LEU A 612 20.97 -14.69 -1.52
N VAL A 613 20.46 -15.79 -2.08
CA VAL A 613 19.05 -16.20 -1.93
C VAL A 613 18.64 -16.33 -0.46
N GLU A 614 19.55 -16.76 0.41
CA GLU A 614 19.29 -16.92 1.85
C GLU A 614 19.12 -15.60 2.62
N MET A 615 19.50 -14.46 2.01
CA MET A 615 19.44 -13.14 2.66
C MET A 615 18.56 -12.13 1.95
N ILE A 616 17.69 -12.61 1.06
CA ILE A 616 16.70 -11.75 0.43
C ILE A 616 15.76 -11.21 1.51
N ASP A 617 15.67 -9.88 1.60
CA ASP A 617 14.49 -9.21 2.15
C ASP A 617 13.37 -9.26 1.11
N TRP A 618 12.36 -10.06 1.40
CA TRP A 618 11.20 -10.27 0.54
C TRP A 618 10.15 -9.15 0.67
N THR A 619 10.23 -8.29 1.69
CA THR A 619 9.22 -7.24 1.89
C THR A 619 9.20 -6.25 0.72
N PRO A 620 10.33 -5.71 0.24
CA PRO A 620 10.30 -4.84 -0.93
C PRO A 620 9.95 -5.58 -2.22
N PHE A 621 10.20 -6.89 -2.33
CA PHE A 621 9.74 -7.70 -3.46
C PHE A 621 8.21 -7.68 -3.56
N PHE A 622 7.48 -7.89 -2.46
CA PHE A 622 6.01 -7.80 -2.47
C PHE A 622 5.52 -6.38 -2.74
N ASN A 623 6.21 -5.36 -2.22
CA ASN A 623 5.89 -3.96 -2.50
C ASN A 623 6.03 -3.62 -4.00
N THR A 624 7.04 -4.16 -4.70
CA THR A 624 7.17 -4.02 -6.16
C THR A 624 5.95 -4.56 -6.91
N TRP A 625 5.30 -5.58 -6.34
CA TRP A 625 4.08 -6.19 -6.87
C TRP A 625 2.79 -5.61 -6.26
N GLU A 626 2.86 -4.43 -5.65
CA GLU A 626 1.72 -3.74 -5.02
C GLU A 626 0.96 -4.62 -3.98
N LEU A 627 1.66 -5.57 -3.35
CA LEU A 627 1.13 -6.37 -2.25
C LEU A 627 1.62 -5.81 -0.92
N ALA A 628 0.74 -5.08 -0.23
CA ALA A 628 1.05 -4.48 1.06
C ALA A 628 1.16 -5.55 2.16
N GLY A 629 2.27 -5.54 2.89
CA GLY A 629 2.49 -6.42 4.04
C GLY A 629 3.97 -6.71 4.25
N ARG A 630 4.34 -7.12 5.47
CA ARG A 630 5.71 -7.51 5.80
C ARG A 630 5.89 -9.02 5.64
N PHE A 631 6.98 -9.46 5.02
CA PHE A 631 7.32 -10.88 4.99
C PHE A 631 7.87 -11.36 6.36
N PRO A 632 7.57 -12.59 6.82
CA PRO A 632 6.71 -13.61 6.20
C PRO A 632 5.22 -13.45 6.48
N ALA A 633 4.81 -12.51 7.34
CA ALA A 633 3.42 -12.34 7.76
C ALA A 633 2.43 -12.13 6.60
N ILE A 634 2.86 -11.47 5.52
CA ILE A 634 2.07 -11.29 4.29
C ILE A 634 1.62 -12.61 3.67
N LEU A 635 2.36 -13.71 3.88
CA LEU A 635 1.97 -15.02 3.36
C LEU A 635 0.74 -15.57 4.04
N ASP A 636 0.44 -15.14 5.27
CA ASP A 636 -0.72 -15.57 6.07
C ASP A 636 -1.83 -14.51 6.11
N ASP A 637 -1.66 -13.42 5.34
CA ASP A 637 -2.66 -12.36 5.25
C ASP A 637 -4.00 -12.89 4.72
N ALA A 638 -5.10 -12.41 5.30
CA ALA A 638 -6.44 -12.91 4.99
C ALA A 638 -6.94 -12.46 3.61
N VAL A 639 -6.45 -11.33 3.11
CA VAL A 639 -6.87 -10.71 1.85
C VAL A 639 -5.89 -11.05 0.74
N VAL A 640 -4.60 -10.77 0.94
CA VAL A 640 -3.56 -10.93 -0.09
C VAL A 640 -2.75 -12.23 0.04
N GLY A 641 -2.87 -12.96 1.16
CA GLY A 641 -1.94 -14.04 1.48
C GLY A 641 -1.97 -15.21 0.51
N ALA A 642 -3.12 -15.51 -0.11
CA ALA A 642 -3.19 -16.54 -1.16
C ALA A 642 -2.32 -16.16 -2.37
N GLN A 643 -2.45 -14.93 -2.84
CA GLN A 643 -1.68 -14.40 -3.97
C GLN A 643 -0.22 -14.16 -3.61
N ALA A 644 0.07 -13.72 -2.38
CA ALA A 644 1.45 -13.60 -1.89
C ALA A 644 2.16 -14.96 -1.87
N ARG A 645 1.49 -16.04 -1.42
CA ARG A 645 2.04 -17.40 -1.47
C ARG A 645 2.26 -17.90 -2.90
N GLU A 646 1.35 -17.61 -3.82
CA GLU A 646 1.51 -17.97 -5.22
C GLU A 646 2.69 -17.25 -5.87
N LEU A 647 2.74 -15.92 -5.73
CA LEU A 647 3.85 -15.10 -6.22
C LEU A 647 5.19 -15.54 -5.62
N TYR A 648 5.22 -15.81 -4.31
CA TYR A 648 6.41 -16.32 -3.63
C TYR A 648 6.87 -17.66 -4.18
N ARG A 649 5.95 -18.59 -4.43
CA ARG A 649 6.25 -19.89 -5.04
C ARG A 649 6.83 -19.72 -6.44
N ASP A 650 6.23 -18.86 -7.26
CA ASP A 650 6.69 -18.60 -8.63
C ASP A 650 8.08 -17.94 -8.61
N ALA A 651 8.31 -17.00 -7.69
CA ALA A 651 9.60 -16.35 -7.44
C ALA A 651 10.68 -17.36 -7.02
N ARG A 652 10.36 -18.26 -6.08
CA ARG A 652 11.26 -19.34 -5.62
C ARG A 652 11.61 -20.29 -6.77
N ALA A 653 10.63 -20.70 -7.58
CA ALA A 653 10.86 -21.56 -8.73
C ALA A 653 11.77 -20.88 -9.78
N MET A 654 11.60 -19.57 -10.01
CA MET A 654 12.48 -18.82 -10.89
C MET A 654 13.90 -18.68 -10.30
N LEU A 655 14.04 -18.41 -9.00
CA LEU A 655 15.34 -18.38 -8.32
C LEU A 655 16.08 -19.71 -8.45
N ASP A 656 15.40 -20.83 -8.24
CA ASP A 656 15.99 -22.16 -8.39
C ASP A 656 16.58 -22.35 -9.80
N ARG A 657 15.88 -21.87 -10.84
CA ARG A 657 16.37 -21.88 -12.23
C ARG A 657 17.52 -20.91 -12.45
N ILE A 658 17.42 -19.67 -11.94
CA ILE A 658 18.49 -18.67 -12.03
C ILE A 658 19.79 -19.22 -11.48
N VAL A 659 19.74 -19.91 -10.33
CA VAL A 659 20.91 -20.51 -9.68
C VAL A 659 21.39 -21.74 -10.43
N ALA A 660 20.50 -22.70 -10.75
CA ALA A 660 20.87 -23.96 -11.39
C ALA A 660 21.42 -23.79 -12.81
N GLU A 661 20.81 -22.90 -13.59
CA GLU A 661 21.18 -22.62 -14.98
C GLU A 661 22.15 -21.43 -15.11
N ARG A 662 22.54 -20.79 -13.99
CA ARG A 662 23.44 -19.61 -13.95
C ARG A 662 23.02 -18.51 -14.91
N TRP A 663 21.75 -18.09 -14.82
CA TRP A 663 21.21 -17.03 -15.69
C TRP A 663 21.91 -15.69 -15.47
N LEU A 664 22.24 -15.39 -14.22
CA LEU A 664 22.83 -14.14 -13.78
C LEU A 664 24.23 -14.39 -13.20
N SER A 665 25.08 -13.38 -13.22
CA SER A 665 26.39 -13.39 -12.54
C SER A 665 26.42 -12.30 -11.48
N ALA A 666 26.84 -12.64 -10.26
CA ALA A 666 27.02 -11.68 -9.18
C ALA A 666 28.49 -11.28 -9.06
N LYS A 667 28.76 -9.98 -9.18
CA LYS A 667 30.10 -9.40 -9.03
C LYS A 667 30.11 -8.32 -7.97
N GLY A 668 31.21 -8.23 -7.24
CA GLY A 668 31.35 -7.27 -6.16
C GLY A 668 32.79 -6.85 -5.95
N VAL A 669 32.96 -5.63 -5.47
CA VAL A 669 34.25 -5.14 -4.99
C VAL A 669 34.03 -4.38 -3.70
N LEU A 670 34.93 -4.57 -2.73
CA LEU A 670 35.02 -3.72 -1.56
C LEU A 670 36.46 -3.22 -1.40
N GLY A 671 36.61 -2.07 -0.76
CA GLY A 671 37.90 -1.56 -0.34
C GLY A 671 37.85 -0.99 1.06
N LEU A 672 38.94 -1.14 1.82
CA LEU A 672 39.12 -0.62 3.18
C LEU A 672 40.43 0.16 3.25
N TRP A 673 40.37 1.44 3.60
CA TRP A 673 41.54 2.33 3.56
C TRP A 673 41.68 3.17 4.82
N PRO A 674 42.93 3.54 5.18
CA PRO A 674 43.16 4.56 6.18
C PRO A 674 42.47 5.86 5.76
N ALA A 675 41.78 6.48 6.71
CA ALA A 675 41.08 7.73 6.46
C ALA A 675 41.04 8.62 7.70
N HIS A 676 40.83 9.91 7.49
CA HIS A 676 40.58 10.87 8.55
C HIS A 676 39.57 11.91 8.10
N ALA A 677 38.81 12.43 9.05
CA ALA A 677 37.91 13.55 8.79
C ALA A 677 38.71 14.87 8.66
N GLU A 678 38.32 15.69 7.68
CA GLU A 678 38.78 17.07 7.51
C GLU A 678 37.56 17.97 7.26
N GLY A 679 37.10 18.65 8.32
CA GLY A 679 35.87 19.43 8.27
C GLY A 679 34.63 18.55 8.09
N ASP A 680 33.94 18.70 6.96
CA ASP A 680 32.77 17.90 6.59
C ASP A 680 33.11 16.80 5.57
N ASP A 681 34.39 16.58 5.29
CA ASP A 681 34.88 15.61 4.31
C ASP A 681 35.69 14.49 4.99
N VAL A 682 35.89 13.40 4.25
CA VAL A 682 36.78 12.30 4.64
C VAL A 682 37.89 12.16 3.60
N VAL A 683 39.14 12.32 4.05
CA VAL A 683 40.34 12.11 3.22
C VAL A 683 40.76 10.65 3.33
N VAL A 684 40.83 9.97 2.19
CA VAL A 684 41.10 8.54 2.04
C VAL A 684 42.47 8.34 1.42
N GLN A 685 43.33 7.54 2.05
CA GLN A 685 44.64 7.16 1.51
C GLN A 685 44.53 5.82 0.76
N ALA A 686 44.32 5.89 -0.55
CA ALA A 686 44.23 4.74 -1.44
C ALA A 686 45.47 4.62 -2.33
N GLY A 687 46.53 4.00 -1.81
CA GLY A 687 47.80 3.88 -2.52
C GLY A 687 48.67 5.14 -2.42
N ALA A 688 49.20 5.63 -3.54
CA ALA A 688 50.06 6.82 -3.58
C ALA A 688 49.27 8.15 -3.58
N ASP A 689 48.03 8.12 -4.05
CA ASP A 689 47.17 9.30 -4.18
C ASP A 689 46.11 9.34 -3.08
N ALA A 690 45.80 10.54 -2.59
CA ALA A 690 44.68 10.76 -1.69
C ALA A 690 43.40 11.06 -2.49
N ALA A 691 42.27 10.53 -2.04
CA ALA A 691 40.95 10.91 -2.53
C ALA A 691 40.14 11.54 -1.40
N THR A 692 39.23 12.44 -1.73
CA THR A 692 38.34 13.08 -0.76
C THR A 692 36.90 12.69 -1.05
N LEU A 693 36.20 12.22 -0.02
CA LEU A 693 34.76 11.97 -0.03
C LEU A 693 34.06 13.15 0.63
N HIS A 694 33.10 13.75 -0.07
CA HIS A 694 32.48 15.00 0.36
C HIS A 694 31.08 14.77 0.92
N PHE A 695 30.85 15.19 2.16
CA PHE A 695 29.56 15.06 2.83
C PHE A 695 28.92 16.42 3.14
N LEU A 696 27.60 16.37 3.38
CA LEU A 696 26.77 17.50 3.77
C LEU A 696 26.40 17.39 5.25
N ARG A 697 26.19 18.53 5.89
CA ARG A 697 25.82 18.67 7.29
C ARG A 697 24.39 19.17 7.44
N GLN A 698 23.69 18.65 8.43
CA GLN A 698 22.39 19.17 8.86
C GLN A 698 22.51 20.63 9.31
N GLN A 699 21.59 21.50 8.89
CA GLN A 699 21.58 22.93 9.27
C GLN A 699 20.32 23.36 10.01
N VAL A 700 19.52 22.42 10.50
CA VAL A 700 18.29 22.73 11.24
C VAL A 700 18.65 23.18 12.66
N ASP A 701 18.05 24.26 13.16
CA ASP A 701 18.25 24.68 14.56
C ASP A 701 17.76 23.61 15.54
N LYS A 702 18.70 22.99 16.26
CA LYS A 702 18.45 21.90 17.21
C LYS A 702 18.90 22.29 18.63
N PRO A 703 18.29 21.69 19.66
CA PRO A 703 18.82 21.73 21.03
C PRO A 703 20.30 21.31 21.08
N VAL A 704 21.09 21.96 21.95
CA VAL A 704 22.56 21.82 22.04
C VAL A 704 23.01 20.37 22.32
N ASP A 705 22.17 19.57 22.97
CA ASP A 705 22.39 18.14 23.26
C ASP A 705 22.26 17.25 22.01
N ARG A 706 21.74 17.76 20.90
CA ARG A 706 21.57 17.02 19.65
C ARG A 706 22.54 17.51 18.59
N PRO A 707 23.46 16.67 18.10
CA PRO A 707 24.39 17.06 17.06
C PRO A 707 23.72 17.44 15.73
N ASP A 708 24.38 18.33 15.00
CA ASP A 708 24.16 18.54 13.59
C ASP A 708 25.01 17.59 12.78
N PHE A 709 24.46 16.41 12.51
CA PHE A 709 25.21 15.31 11.92
C PHE A 709 25.75 15.64 10.52
N CYS A 710 26.98 15.21 10.30
CA CYS A 710 27.61 14.97 9.01
C CYS A 710 28.20 13.55 9.05
N LEU A 711 28.18 12.80 7.94
CA LEU A 711 28.75 11.44 7.92
C LEU A 711 30.26 11.44 8.23
N ALA A 712 30.98 12.51 7.88
CA ALA A 712 32.39 12.69 8.23
C ALA A 712 32.64 12.70 9.75
N ASP A 713 31.64 13.05 10.57
CA ASP A 713 31.79 13.08 12.03
C ASP A 713 31.98 11.68 12.64
N PHE A 714 31.70 10.61 11.88
CA PHE A 714 31.89 9.23 12.31
C PHE A 714 33.29 8.67 12.00
N ILE A 715 34.21 9.51 11.52
CA ILE A 715 35.61 9.19 11.25
C ILE A 715 36.50 10.11 12.09
N ALA A 716 37.52 9.55 12.74
CA ALA A 716 38.41 10.34 13.59
C ALA A 716 39.11 11.45 12.78
N PRO A 717 39.09 12.70 13.27
CA PRO A 717 39.78 13.79 12.59
C PRO A 717 41.29 13.69 12.79
N ARG A 718 42.06 14.28 11.87
CA ARG A 718 43.53 14.19 11.87
C ARG A 718 44.18 14.66 13.18
N ASP A 719 43.59 15.68 13.81
CA ASP A 719 44.06 16.29 15.05
C ASP A 719 43.68 15.49 16.31
N SER A 720 42.85 14.45 16.20
CA SER A 720 42.52 13.55 17.32
C SER A 720 43.69 12.64 17.74
N GLY A 721 44.70 12.48 16.88
CA GLY A 721 45.79 11.52 17.09
C GLY A 721 45.39 10.05 16.94
N ARG A 722 44.15 9.75 16.51
CA ARG A 722 43.66 8.40 16.22
C ARG A 722 43.73 8.13 14.72
N GLN A 723 44.20 6.93 14.34
CA GLN A 723 44.08 6.44 12.97
C GLN A 723 42.69 5.81 12.80
N ASP A 724 41.93 6.29 11.83
CA ASP A 724 40.63 5.71 11.47
C ASP A 724 40.64 5.18 10.04
N TRP A 725 39.51 4.60 9.62
CA TRP A 725 39.37 3.84 8.40
C TRP A 725 37.97 4.03 7.83
N ILE A 726 37.88 3.99 6.51
CA ILE A 726 36.61 3.99 5.79
C ILE A 726 36.60 2.84 4.80
N GLY A 727 35.42 2.26 4.58
CA GLY A 727 35.21 1.31 3.51
C GLY A 727 34.33 1.86 2.40
N ALA A 728 34.41 1.24 1.23
CA ALA A 728 33.44 1.41 0.16
C ALA A 728 33.17 0.08 -0.55
N PHE A 729 32.03 -0.02 -1.23
CA PHE A 729 31.68 -1.18 -2.03
C PHE A 729 30.87 -0.83 -3.27
N ALA A 730 30.91 -1.72 -4.26
CA ALA A 730 30.00 -1.77 -5.38
C ALA A 730 29.69 -3.23 -5.70
N VAL A 731 28.41 -3.58 -5.83
CA VAL A 731 27.94 -4.94 -6.13
C VAL A 731 26.86 -4.90 -7.21
N THR A 732 26.77 -5.97 -7.99
CA THR A 732 25.65 -6.24 -8.89
C THR A 732 25.33 -7.72 -8.91
N ALA A 733 24.06 -8.04 -9.12
CA ALA A 733 23.59 -9.39 -9.44
C ALA A 733 22.85 -9.43 -10.79
N GLY A 734 22.97 -8.38 -11.60
CA GLY A 734 22.21 -8.19 -12.83
C GLY A 734 22.93 -8.56 -14.12
N LEU A 735 24.19 -9.00 -14.08
CA LEU A 735 24.96 -9.27 -15.30
C LEU A 735 24.39 -10.48 -16.06
N GLY A 736 24.12 -10.30 -17.35
CA GLY A 736 23.56 -11.34 -18.23
C GLY A 736 22.03 -11.38 -18.27
N ILE A 737 21.35 -10.45 -17.60
CA ILE A 737 19.90 -10.39 -17.52
C ILE A 737 19.23 -10.13 -18.88
N GLU A 738 19.87 -9.35 -19.75
CA GLU A 738 19.28 -8.79 -20.97
C GLU A 738 18.76 -9.88 -21.91
N ARG A 739 19.55 -10.94 -22.12
CA ARG A 739 19.15 -12.07 -23.00
C ARG A 739 17.90 -12.78 -22.50
N HIS A 740 17.71 -12.84 -21.18
CA HIS A 740 16.61 -13.56 -20.55
C HIS A 740 15.34 -12.70 -20.53
N VAL A 741 15.48 -11.39 -20.26
CA VAL A 741 14.39 -10.42 -20.39
C VAL A 741 13.91 -10.36 -21.84
N ALA A 742 14.81 -10.19 -22.81
CA ALA A 742 14.46 -10.16 -24.23
C ALA A 742 13.77 -11.46 -24.68
N ARG A 743 14.17 -12.62 -24.15
CA ARG A 743 13.50 -13.90 -24.40
C ARG A 743 12.07 -13.92 -23.88
N PHE A 744 11.80 -13.38 -22.69
CA PHE A 744 10.45 -13.30 -22.14
C PHE A 744 9.60 -12.27 -22.90
N GLU A 745 10.15 -11.10 -23.24
CA GLU A 745 9.47 -10.06 -24.02
C GLU A 745 9.10 -10.56 -25.42
N ALA A 746 10.01 -11.25 -26.11
CA ALA A 746 9.75 -11.87 -27.41
C ALA A 746 8.67 -12.97 -27.35
N ALA A 747 8.48 -13.58 -26.18
CA ALA A 747 7.42 -14.56 -25.92
C ALA A 747 6.14 -13.92 -25.35
N HIS A 748 6.07 -12.57 -25.31
CA HIS A 748 4.97 -11.80 -24.72
C HIS A 748 4.67 -12.14 -23.26
N ASP A 749 5.71 -12.49 -22.49
CA ASP A 749 5.64 -12.92 -21.10
C ASP A 749 6.13 -11.83 -20.14
N ASP A 750 5.36 -10.75 -20.04
CA ASP A 750 5.70 -9.61 -19.18
C ASP A 750 5.83 -10.01 -17.71
N TYR A 751 5.04 -11.01 -17.28
CA TYR A 751 5.08 -11.52 -15.91
C TYR A 751 6.48 -12.02 -15.54
N ASN A 752 7.03 -12.93 -16.36
CA ASN A 752 8.36 -13.48 -16.09
C ASN A 752 9.48 -12.47 -16.35
N ALA A 753 9.30 -11.53 -17.28
CA ALA A 753 10.25 -10.43 -17.47
C ALA A 753 10.36 -9.53 -16.22
N ILE A 754 9.22 -9.09 -15.67
CA ILE A 754 9.16 -8.28 -14.45
C ILE A 754 9.66 -9.09 -13.24
N LEU A 755 9.26 -10.36 -13.12
CA LEU A 755 9.69 -11.24 -12.04
C LEU A 755 11.22 -11.41 -12.02
N LEU A 756 11.84 -11.60 -13.18
CA LEU A 756 13.30 -11.71 -13.30
C LEU A 756 14.00 -10.41 -12.88
N LYS A 757 13.51 -9.25 -13.36
CA LYS A 757 14.07 -7.94 -12.98
C LYS A 757 13.97 -7.70 -11.47
N ALA A 758 12.81 -7.98 -10.87
CA ALA A 758 12.58 -7.84 -9.43
C ALA A 758 13.48 -8.78 -8.61
N LEU A 759 13.68 -10.03 -9.06
CA LEU A 759 14.57 -10.98 -8.39
C LEU A 759 16.05 -10.57 -8.50
N ALA A 760 16.49 -10.07 -9.65
CA ALA A 760 17.86 -9.56 -9.81
C ALA A 760 18.13 -8.39 -8.85
N ASP A 761 17.16 -7.48 -8.70
CA ASP A 761 17.22 -6.38 -7.73
C ASP A 761 17.32 -6.88 -6.28
N ARG A 762 16.49 -7.87 -5.90
CA ARG A 762 16.58 -8.53 -4.58
C ARG A 762 17.94 -9.20 -4.35
N LEU A 763 18.52 -9.83 -5.36
CA LEU A 763 19.84 -10.45 -5.27
C LEU A 763 20.96 -9.40 -5.11
N ALA A 764 20.85 -8.23 -5.76
CA ALA A 764 21.83 -7.15 -5.60
C ALA A 764 21.80 -6.56 -4.18
N GLU A 765 20.61 -6.34 -3.62
CA GLU A 765 20.43 -5.91 -2.23
C GLU A 765 20.92 -6.96 -1.22
N ALA A 766 20.60 -8.23 -1.45
CA ALA A 766 21.12 -9.32 -0.63
C ALA A 766 22.66 -9.42 -0.70
N PHE A 767 23.26 -9.08 -1.84
CA PHE A 767 24.71 -9.00 -1.96
C PHE A 767 25.29 -7.83 -1.17
N ALA A 768 24.65 -6.66 -1.17
CA ALA A 768 25.08 -5.55 -0.33
C ALA A 768 25.06 -5.92 1.17
N GLU A 769 24.00 -6.61 1.62
CA GLU A 769 23.92 -7.13 2.99
C GLU A 769 24.99 -8.19 3.28
N ARG A 770 25.21 -9.14 2.36
CA ARG A 770 26.25 -10.19 2.50
C ARG A 770 27.63 -9.60 2.61
N LEU A 771 27.95 -8.69 1.71
CA LEU A 771 29.25 -8.07 1.68
C LEU A 771 29.47 -7.24 2.95
N HIS A 772 28.45 -6.51 3.41
CA HIS A 772 28.53 -5.77 4.67
C HIS A 772 28.75 -6.71 5.85
N GLN A 773 27.99 -7.79 5.97
CA GLN A 773 28.17 -8.80 7.03
C GLN A 773 29.61 -9.35 7.02
N ARG A 774 30.15 -9.71 5.86
CA ARG A 774 31.52 -10.20 5.73
C ARG A 774 32.55 -9.11 6.04
N VAL A 775 32.28 -7.85 5.73
CA VAL A 775 33.15 -6.73 6.15
C VAL A 775 33.20 -6.65 7.67
N ARG A 776 32.05 -6.70 8.36
CA ARG A 776 32.01 -6.64 9.83
C ARG A 776 32.74 -7.82 10.49
N ARG A 777 32.59 -9.03 9.94
CA ARG A 777 33.09 -10.27 10.54
C ARG A 777 34.51 -10.67 10.11
N GLU A 778 34.84 -10.50 8.83
CA GLU A 778 36.03 -11.08 8.19
C GLU A 778 37.06 -10.01 7.78
N PHE A 779 36.66 -9.03 6.96
CA PHE A 779 37.60 -8.11 6.32
C PHE A 779 38.01 -6.94 7.22
N TRP A 780 37.02 -6.23 7.78
CA TRP A 780 37.27 -5.24 8.83
C TRP A 780 37.41 -5.94 10.17
N GLY A 781 36.48 -6.85 10.48
CA GLY A 781 36.62 -7.80 11.59
C GLY A 781 36.38 -7.22 12.98
N TYR A 782 35.65 -6.11 13.09
CA TYR A 782 35.29 -5.49 14.38
C TYR A 782 34.11 -6.17 15.10
N ALA A 783 33.45 -7.14 14.44
CA ALA A 783 32.36 -7.93 15.00
C ALA A 783 32.48 -9.40 14.58
N ALA A 784 33.65 -10.02 14.81
CA ALA A 784 33.95 -11.37 14.32
C ALA A 784 33.05 -12.47 14.92
N ASP A 785 32.52 -12.24 16.12
CA ASP A 785 31.61 -13.11 16.86
C ASP A 785 30.12 -12.84 16.55
N GLU A 786 29.80 -11.92 15.63
CA GLU A 786 28.43 -11.64 15.20
C GLU A 786 27.74 -12.90 14.65
N ALA A 787 26.56 -13.21 15.20
CA ALA A 787 25.70 -14.33 14.79
C ALA A 787 24.24 -13.84 14.68
N LEU A 788 23.98 -12.99 13.70
CA LEU A 788 22.65 -12.45 13.41
C LEU A 788 21.92 -13.32 12.38
N ASP A 789 20.62 -13.53 12.58
CA ASP A 789 19.73 -14.06 11.56
C ASP A 789 19.32 -12.96 10.56
N ASN A 790 18.61 -13.36 9.49
CA ASN A 790 18.26 -12.42 8.43
C ASN A 790 17.31 -11.31 8.90
N GLU A 791 16.38 -11.60 9.82
CA GLU A 791 15.48 -10.59 10.38
C GLU A 791 16.24 -9.55 11.21
N ALA A 792 17.25 -9.97 11.98
CA ALA A 792 18.10 -9.06 12.72
C ALA A 792 19.02 -8.23 11.80
N LEU A 793 19.45 -8.78 10.66
CA LEU A 793 20.17 -8.03 9.61
C LEU A 793 19.26 -6.96 8.99
N ILE A 794 18.04 -7.32 8.59
CA ILE A 794 17.04 -6.37 8.04
C ILE A 794 16.71 -5.26 9.05
N ALA A 795 16.61 -5.61 10.33
CA ALA A 795 16.40 -4.65 11.42
C ALA A 795 17.66 -3.88 11.83
N GLU A 796 18.76 -4.00 11.08
CA GLU A 796 20.04 -3.31 11.28
C GLU A 796 20.62 -3.48 12.70
N ARG A 797 20.42 -4.65 13.33
CA ARG A 797 20.89 -4.94 14.70
C ARG A 797 22.39 -5.22 14.81
N TYR A 798 23.18 -4.63 13.92
CA TYR A 798 24.63 -4.73 13.89
C TYR A 798 25.27 -3.38 14.19
N ARG A 799 26.57 -3.41 14.52
CA ARG A 799 27.38 -2.20 14.66
C ARG A 799 27.81 -1.70 13.28
N GLY A 800 27.78 -0.37 13.08
CA GLY A 800 28.21 0.28 11.84
C GLY A 800 27.09 0.49 10.83
N ILE A 801 27.35 1.27 9.79
CA ILE A 801 26.38 1.60 8.74
C ILE A 801 27.00 1.50 7.35
N ARG A 802 26.14 1.40 6.33
CA ARG A 802 26.53 1.34 4.91
C ARG A 802 25.83 2.39 4.03
N PRO A 803 26.04 3.70 4.25
CA PRO A 803 25.32 4.76 3.54
C PRO A 803 25.69 4.79 2.04
N ALA A 804 24.67 4.94 1.20
CA ALA A 804 24.79 4.92 -0.26
C ALA A 804 24.47 6.32 -0.85
N PRO A 805 25.33 6.89 -1.71
CA PRO A 805 25.08 8.18 -2.35
C PRO A 805 23.73 8.23 -3.08
N GLY A 806 22.90 9.23 -2.76
CA GLY A 806 21.52 9.39 -3.20
C GLY A 806 20.49 9.16 -2.08
N TYR A 807 20.87 8.47 -1.01
CA TYR A 807 20.02 8.34 0.18
C TYR A 807 20.06 9.61 1.03
N PRO A 808 19.06 9.84 1.92
CA PRO A 808 18.95 11.09 2.68
C PRO A 808 20.16 11.51 3.52
N ALA A 809 21.02 10.56 3.93
CA ALA A 809 22.24 10.82 4.69
C ALA A 809 23.41 11.35 3.83
N CYS A 810 23.39 11.08 2.52
CA CYS A 810 24.38 11.52 1.54
C CYS A 810 23.68 11.72 0.18
N PRO A 811 22.84 12.76 0.03
CA PRO A 811 21.93 12.88 -1.11
C PRO A 811 22.61 13.21 -2.45
N ASP A 812 23.88 13.61 -2.46
CA ASP A 812 24.60 13.91 -3.71
C ASP A 812 24.97 12.63 -4.47
N HIS A 813 24.30 12.40 -5.60
CA HIS A 813 24.56 11.27 -6.48
C HIS A 813 25.95 11.29 -7.12
N SER A 814 26.56 12.46 -7.30
CA SER A 814 27.85 12.60 -7.99
C SER A 814 29.03 12.05 -7.19
N GLU A 815 28.88 11.85 -5.88
CA GLU A 815 29.88 11.16 -5.05
C GLU A 815 30.14 9.71 -5.48
N LYS A 816 29.21 9.08 -6.22
CA LYS A 816 29.46 7.77 -6.84
C LYS A 816 30.67 7.80 -7.77
N ALA A 817 30.97 8.92 -8.43
CA ALA A 817 32.14 9.01 -9.31
C ALA A 817 33.46 8.80 -8.55
N THR A 818 33.60 9.40 -7.36
CA THR A 818 34.78 9.18 -6.51
C THR A 818 34.80 7.78 -5.94
N LEU A 819 33.66 7.27 -5.48
CA LEU A 819 33.53 5.89 -5.00
C LEU A 819 33.94 4.87 -6.08
N PHE A 820 33.47 5.04 -7.32
CA PHE A 820 33.77 4.12 -8.43
C PHE A 820 35.24 4.16 -8.81
N ARG A 821 35.87 5.34 -8.79
CA ARG A 821 37.31 5.51 -9.02
C ARG A 821 38.15 4.83 -7.94
N LEU A 822 37.76 4.97 -6.66
CA LEU A 822 38.45 4.30 -5.54
C LEU A 822 38.41 2.77 -5.67
N LEU A 823 37.29 2.24 -6.16
CA LEU A 823 37.06 0.81 -6.26
C LEU A 823 37.46 0.20 -7.62
N ASP A 824 37.83 1.03 -8.61
CA ASP A 824 37.86 0.64 -10.03
C ASP A 824 36.62 -0.22 -10.40
N ALA A 825 35.44 0.28 -10.02
CA ALA A 825 34.20 -0.51 -9.94
C ALA A 825 33.72 -1.03 -11.30
N GLN A 826 33.95 -0.27 -12.38
CA GLN A 826 33.62 -0.72 -13.74
C GLN A 826 34.43 -1.97 -14.10
N ARG A 827 35.72 -2.00 -13.78
CA ARG A 827 36.57 -3.15 -14.04
C ARG A 827 36.25 -4.32 -13.11
N HIS A 828 36.11 -4.07 -11.81
CA HIS A 828 36.05 -5.12 -10.80
C HIS A 828 34.64 -5.66 -10.54
N ALA A 829 33.60 -4.82 -10.61
CA ALA A 829 32.21 -5.22 -10.43
C ALA A 829 31.42 -5.27 -11.75
N GLY A 830 31.93 -4.70 -12.84
CA GLY A 830 31.19 -4.63 -14.11
C GLY A 830 30.02 -3.64 -14.07
N VAL A 831 30.07 -2.64 -13.18
CA VAL A 831 29.02 -1.63 -13.01
C VAL A 831 29.50 -0.30 -13.59
N GLU A 832 28.66 0.33 -14.41
CA GLU A 832 28.91 1.61 -15.07
C GLU A 832 28.02 2.71 -14.47
N LEU A 833 28.47 3.96 -14.58
CA LEU A 833 27.66 5.13 -14.21
C LEU A 833 27.16 5.84 -15.46
N THR A 834 25.87 6.17 -15.47
CA THR A 834 25.29 7.08 -16.46
C THR A 834 25.72 8.53 -16.19
N GLU A 835 25.40 9.45 -17.11
CA GLU A 835 25.63 10.89 -16.91
C GLU A 835 24.88 11.50 -15.71
N SER A 836 23.80 10.84 -15.24
CA SER A 836 23.05 11.19 -14.04
C SER A 836 23.50 10.39 -12.80
N PHE A 837 24.61 9.64 -12.91
CA PHE A 837 25.15 8.77 -11.87
C PHE A 837 24.17 7.67 -11.42
N ALA A 838 23.28 7.21 -12.31
CA ALA A 838 22.59 5.94 -12.14
C ALA A 838 23.57 4.79 -12.44
N MET A 839 23.39 3.63 -11.83
CA MET A 839 24.26 2.47 -12.02
C MET A 839 23.66 1.51 -13.05
N TYR A 840 24.49 0.99 -13.95
CA TYR A 840 24.13 -0.07 -14.90
C TYR A 840 25.06 -1.28 -14.74
N PRO A 841 24.56 -2.54 -14.63
CA PRO A 841 23.16 -2.95 -14.66
C PRO A 841 22.31 -2.34 -13.54
N ALA A 842 21.00 -2.20 -13.78
CA ALA A 842 20.09 -1.55 -12.82
C ALA A 842 20.07 -2.25 -11.44
N ALA A 843 20.17 -3.57 -11.42
CA ALA A 843 20.33 -4.36 -10.19
C ALA A 843 21.76 -4.23 -9.64
N ALA A 844 22.07 -3.08 -9.05
CA ALA A 844 23.37 -2.76 -8.47
C ALA A 844 23.24 -1.87 -7.23
N VAL A 845 24.17 -2.02 -6.28
CA VAL A 845 24.24 -1.23 -5.06
C VAL A 845 25.67 -0.79 -4.83
N SER A 846 25.87 0.47 -4.44
CA SER A 846 27.19 0.99 -4.05
C SER A 846 27.07 1.94 -2.87
N GLY A 847 28.05 1.92 -1.97
CA GLY A 847 28.06 2.80 -0.81
C GLY A 847 29.35 2.73 -0.01
N TYR A 848 29.32 3.36 1.15
CA TYR A 848 30.43 3.40 2.10
C TYR A 848 30.25 2.39 3.23
N TYR A 849 31.27 2.20 4.05
CA TYR A 849 31.19 1.50 5.34
C TYR A 849 31.79 2.38 6.44
N PHE A 850 31.04 2.55 7.52
CA PHE A 850 31.48 3.21 8.75
C PHE A 850 31.41 2.22 9.92
N SER A 851 32.46 2.16 10.75
CA SER A 851 32.57 1.21 11.87
C SER A 851 32.24 1.82 13.24
N HIS A 852 32.10 3.14 13.32
CA HIS A 852 31.87 3.83 14.58
C HIS A 852 30.56 3.35 15.22
N PRO A 853 30.53 2.95 16.50
CA PRO A 853 29.33 2.31 17.09
C PRO A 853 28.12 3.24 17.23
N ARG A 854 28.35 4.56 17.22
CA ARG A 854 27.28 5.58 17.22
C ARG A 854 26.93 6.11 15.81
N SER A 855 27.49 5.53 14.75
CA SER A 855 27.12 5.91 13.38
C SER A 855 25.66 5.51 13.12
N GLN A 856 24.90 6.39 12.49
CA GLN A 856 23.48 6.17 12.21
C GLN A 856 23.07 6.83 10.90
N TYR A 857 22.00 6.32 10.29
CA TYR A 857 21.34 7.00 9.18
C TYR A 857 20.58 8.23 9.69
N PHE A 858 20.73 9.36 9.00
CA PHE A 858 20.02 10.60 9.29
C PHE A 858 19.61 11.27 7.97
N VAL A 859 18.69 12.23 8.04
CA VAL A 859 18.28 13.04 6.88
C VAL A 859 19.04 14.36 6.93
N VAL A 860 19.89 14.65 5.93
CA VAL A 860 20.60 15.94 5.82
C VAL A 860 19.61 17.11 5.85
N GLY A 861 18.48 16.96 5.15
CA GLY A 861 17.43 17.96 5.10
C GLY A 861 17.74 19.10 4.13
N ARG A 862 17.25 20.30 4.45
CA ARG A 862 17.46 21.52 3.66
C ARG A 862 18.84 22.11 3.95
N VAL A 863 19.51 22.61 2.91
CA VAL A 863 20.84 23.22 2.97
C VAL A 863 20.80 24.68 2.50
N SER A 864 21.56 25.54 3.17
CA SER A 864 21.63 26.97 2.85
C SER A 864 22.58 27.24 1.67
N LYS A 865 22.45 28.42 1.04
CA LYS A 865 23.35 28.89 -0.03
C LYS A 865 24.82 28.91 0.41
N GLU A 866 25.08 29.20 1.70
CA GLU A 866 26.43 29.15 2.29
C GLU A 866 27.04 27.75 2.19
N GLN A 867 26.28 26.70 2.57
CA GLN A 867 26.77 25.32 2.48
C GLN A 867 26.94 24.87 1.04
N VAL A 868 26.05 25.28 0.13
CA VAL A 868 26.17 24.97 -1.30
C VAL A 868 27.45 25.58 -1.89
N GLN A 869 27.74 26.85 -1.60
CA GLN A 869 28.96 27.52 -2.05
C GLN A 869 30.23 26.87 -1.48
N ASP A 870 30.20 26.49 -0.21
CA ASP A 870 31.31 25.78 0.43
C ASP A 870 31.53 24.40 -0.19
N TYR A 871 30.45 23.66 -0.45
CA TYR A 871 30.48 22.33 -1.08
C TYR A 871 30.98 22.40 -2.52
N ALA A 872 30.53 23.39 -3.31
CA ALA A 872 31.00 23.63 -4.67
C ALA A 872 32.52 23.88 -4.72
N ARG A 873 33.02 24.71 -3.80
CA ARG A 873 34.46 24.94 -3.63
C ARG A 873 35.22 23.67 -3.26
N ARG A 874 34.72 22.87 -2.32
CA ARG A 874 35.34 21.59 -1.91
C ARG A 874 35.43 20.60 -3.06
N LYS A 875 34.39 20.52 -3.90
CA LYS A 875 34.33 19.64 -5.08
C LYS A 875 35.06 20.19 -6.32
N GLY A 876 35.43 21.47 -6.32
CA GLY A 876 36.05 22.13 -7.47
C GLY A 876 35.12 22.29 -8.66
N VAL A 877 33.83 22.52 -8.42
CA VAL A 877 32.80 22.72 -9.47
C VAL A 877 32.05 24.04 -9.25
N ASP A 878 31.30 24.47 -10.27
CA ASP A 878 30.48 25.67 -10.17
C ASP A 878 29.28 25.49 -9.24
N VAL A 879 28.86 26.58 -8.60
CA VAL A 879 27.70 26.60 -7.68
C VAL A 879 26.43 26.10 -8.37
N ALA A 880 26.19 26.52 -9.61
CA ALA A 880 25.04 26.07 -10.40
C ALA A 880 24.99 24.55 -10.61
N GLN A 881 26.16 23.90 -10.67
CA GLN A 881 26.23 22.45 -10.82
C GLN A 881 25.84 21.74 -9.52
N VAL A 882 26.28 22.25 -8.37
CA VAL A 882 25.85 21.73 -7.05
C VAL A 882 24.36 21.99 -6.82
N GLU A 883 23.86 23.17 -7.20
CA GLU A 883 22.43 23.50 -7.12
C GLU A 883 21.58 22.51 -7.93
N ARG A 884 22.06 22.10 -9.11
CA ARG A 884 21.41 21.05 -9.91
C ARG A 884 21.43 19.69 -9.21
N TRP A 885 22.57 19.27 -8.67
CA TRP A 885 22.69 17.97 -7.98
C TRP A 885 21.89 17.91 -6.68
N LEU A 886 21.78 19.03 -5.97
CA LEU A 886 21.12 19.15 -4.67
C LEU A 886 19.76 19.86 -4.74
N ALA A 887 19.13 19.93 -5.92
CA ALA A 887 17.88 20.68 -6.12
C ALA A 887 16.77 20.31 -5.12
N SER A 888 16.68 19.02 -4.73
CA SER A 888 15.75 18.53 -3.72
C SER A 888 16.04 19.00 -2.29
N ASN A 889 17.26 19.44 -2.02
CA ASN A 889 17.79 19.77 -0.71
C ASN A 889 17.99 21.28 -0.51
N LEU A 890 17.81 22.14 -1.50
CA LEU A 890 18.01 23.59 -1.33
C LEU A 890 16.92 24.23 -0.46
N ASP A 891 17.30 25.14 0.43
CA ASP A 891 16.37 25.99 1.20
C ASP A 891 16.02 27.31 0.51
N TYR A 892 16.48 27.46 -0.74
CA TYR A 892 16.31 28.67 -1.54
C TYR A 892 16.06 28.26 -2.99
N ASP A 893 15.54 29.20 -3.78
CA ASP A 893 15.42 29.05 -5.22
C ASP A 893 16.72 29.52 -5.90
N PRO A 894 17.41 28.66 -6.68
CA PRO A 894 18.52 29.08 -7.53
C PRO A 894 18.13 30.17 -8.52
N GLU A 895 19.10 31.00 -8.89
CA GLU A 895 18.93 32.10 -9.87
C GLU A 895 18.91 31.61 -11.32
#